data_AF-A0A949TEA8-F1
#
_entry.id   AF-A0A949TEA8-F1
#
_cell.length_a   1.000
_cell.length_b   1.000
_cell.length_c   1.000
_cell.angle_alpha   90.00
_cell.angle_beta   90.00
_cell.angle_gamma   90.00
#
_symmetry.space_group_name_H-M   'P 1'
#
loop_
_entity.id
_entity.type
_entity.pdbx_description
1 polymer ?
#
loop_
_entity_poly.entity_id
_entity_poly.type
_entity_poly.pdbx_seq_one_letter_code
_entity_poly.pdbx_strand_id
1 'polypeptide(L)'
;MITSSPDVAVIGAGPVGCVTALAYARSGAKVMLLEAQPNNTKRLAGEWLHPPGLQILENLGVSLSPLLVNYATGLGFVVFADDGNKPIQLNYPSGAMGFSCEHNLIVSTLRKAVVDCDGIDFITNARVTKIQGQQLTFQHHKHGETTIFTKGIVGADGRSSVARKALDIAHKPKLISYMAGVLLQDIELPFEGFGHVFLGGAGPALVYRIGENQVRMCLDVPLGFEKKPAHLWDAYSPILPSQLLRAFRKALAQNQVVWVANQYSSRTHYGRPGLALVGDATGYFHPMTATGMTVGFMDAECLVRSQSFDNYQRQRNFGTYVPEMLAMTLHQVFCGDSESAVAIRRAIYQMWRQEPQECVRTMHLLSGAQTNILHFSGSFLKGLAIAVKSVFKDNISAGKWRHLIQSLVAFGQWLRLPLVIALSRFHKHQRVNMKLEEIKDNSVSNDNKVSFIADNKIELSINSTTALERAVDSLLSHQLTNGSWEGEVVWCPMLPAQYVLMCYITQTPISSERRLALLKQLKTTRLSCGLWGLHEKSQPYLFVTTLIYVAARILGVEKEEPLLAPALEFIREQGGILAIPTWGKFWLAMLNVYDWRGVNPVLPEAWLLPKWIPAHPGNFYCHTRLIYMPMGFIYGRKFQVPVTPLIETLRSELYVSDYQQVNFSKARLNLRQEEVYNPPSKVLKLIYFFSNLYERWHHQGWRSKAIASMVDCIRFELQTTDYTSLSPVSGLLNIIALWLYDSNDADIQRALKRFEGWIWQDERNGLRITGARSSTWDTGFAIQALQAASPHVDVSTSLLRGQQFLATQQIPTTFPNIEHFHRINPKGGFCFAGVWHGWPVSDCTAEALLGLLDAPPEIMANCNLHDAVEFILRCQNSDGGFGSYERRKIRSTLEWMNPAEMFANSMTEHSYIECTASCLMALRKFCDRYPEIMNAEIDIAIQRAGLWLRQQQKPDGSWLGFWGVNFIYGTMFGIHGLLAATNNTNDAAIHKACDWLISKQKQDGGWGEHFQGCLSGEYIENTESQVTQTAWAMMGLLKAGSNHWEEINRGASFLIDMQLENGTWEKQDMSGVFFHTALLDYTLYRSYFPVWALSLYESRRQERLSMRKIEQIC
;
A
#
# COMPACT_ATOMS: atom_id res chain seq x y z
N MET A 1 -43.20 35.17 -4.99
CA MET A 1 -42.74 35.60 -6.32
C MET A 1 -41.28 35.99 -6.18
N ILE A 2 -40.35 35.25 -6.79
CA ILE A 2 -38.91 35.57 -6.77
C ILE A 2 -38.67 36.59 -7.90
N THR A 3 -38.47 37.86 -7.56
CA THR A 3 -38.50 38.98 -8.53
C THR A 3 -37.14 39.34 -9.14
N SER A 4 -36.04 38.63 -8.85
CA SER A 4 -34.79 38.68 -9.64
C SER A 4 -33.87 37.49 -9.35
N SER A 5 -33.15 36.98 -10.36
CA SER A 5 -32.12 35.93 -10.19
C SER A 5 -30.96 36.44 -9.32
N PRO A 6 -30.53 35.70 -8.28
CA PRO A 6 -29.46 36.13 -7.38
C PRO A 6 -28.09 36.02 -8.05
N ASP A 7 -27.17 36.93 -7.71
CA ASP A 7 -25.77 36.83 -8.14
C ASP A 7 -25.09 35.61 -7.51
N VAL A 8 -25.38 35.32 -6.24
CA VAL A 8 -24.83 34.18 -5.51
C VAL A 8 -25.90 33.47 -4.68
N ALA A 9 -25.95 32.14 -4.74
CA ALA A 9 -26.74 31.31 -3.83
C ALA A 9 -25.85 30.63 -2.77
N VAL A 10 -26.13 30.84 -1.49
CA VAL A 10 -25.43 30.23 -0.36
C VAL A 10 -26.30 29.14 0.26
N ILE A 11 -25.76 27.93 0.40
CA ILE A 11 -26.48 26.75 0.87
C ILE A 11 -26.11 26.49 2.34
N GLY A 12 -27.11 26.58 3.22
CA GLY A 12 -26.99 26.39 4.67
C GLY A 12 -26.80 27.72 5.40
N ALA A 13 -27.69 28.05 6.35
CA ALA A 13 -27.61 29.24 7.19
C ALA A 13 -27.09 28.91 8.60
N GLY A 14 -26.05 28.06 8.67
CA GLY A 14 -25.20 27.95 9.85
C GLY A 14 -24.29 29.18 9.99
N PRO A 15 -23.37 29.22 10.98
CA PRO A 15 -22.53 30.39 11.20
C PRO A 15 -21.74 30.81 9.96
N VAL A 16 -21.06 29.85 9.31
CA VAL A 16 -20.22 30.14 8.13
C VAL A 16 -21.05 30.59 6.94
N GLY A 17 -22.23 30.01 6.73
CA GLY A 17 -23.12 30.40 5.64
C GLY A 17 -23.68 31.82 5.82
N CYS A 18 -24.06 32.20 7.04
CA CYS A 18 -24.49 33.56 7.33
C CYS A 18 -23.36 34.58 7.11
N VAL A 19 -22.13 34.28 7.59
CA VAL A 19 -20.95 35.12 7.35
C VAL A 19 -20.64 35.25 5.86
N THR A 20 -20.75 34.15 5.11
CA THR A 20 -20.56 34.15 3.65
C THR A 20 -21.59 35.05 2.95
N ALA A 21 -22.87 34.92 3.32
CA ALA A 21 -23.93 35.72 2.74
C ALA A 21 -23.75 37.22 3.04
N LEU A 22 -23.44 37.56 4.29
CA LEU A 22 -23.12 38.93 4.70
C LEU A 22 -21.92 39.49 3.93
N ALA A 23 -20.83 38.72 3.81
CA ALA A 23 -19.64 39.16 3.09
C ALA A 23 -19.93 39.49 1.61
N TYR A 24 -20.69 38.63 0.90
CA TYR A 24 -21.09 38.90 -0.48
C TYR A 24 -22.05 40.10 -0.61
N ALA A 25 -23.04 40.22 0.27
CA ALA A 25 -23.99 41.34 0.26
C ALA A 25 -23.27 42.68 0.49
N ARG A 26 -22.31 42.71 1.42
CA ARG A 26 -21.49 43.89 1.73
C ARG A 26 -20.53 44.26 0.61
N SER A 27 -20.15 43.30 -0.25
CA SER A 27 -19.42 43.58 -1.49
C SER A 27 -20.34 43.98 -2.66
N GLY A 28 -21.65 44.16 -2.41
CA GLY A 28 -22.63 44.63 -3.40
C GLY A 28 -23.35 43.54 -4.20
N ALA A 29 -23.19 42.26 -3.86
CA ALA A 29 -23.87 41.16 -4.58
C ALA A 29 -25.30 40.92 -4.06
N LYS A 30 -26.23 40.55 -4.95
CA LYS A 30 -27.54 40.03 -4.52
C LYS A 30 -27.42 38.56 -4.12
N VAL A 31 -27.71 38.24 -2.87
CA VAL A 31 -27.49 36.91 -2.30
C VAL A 31 -28.82 36.22 -2.01
N MET A 32 -28.93 34.93 -2.35
CA MET A 32 -29.99 34.06 -1.86
C MET A 32 -29.39 33.08 -0.84
N LEU A 33 -29.86 33.13 0.41
CA LEU A 33 -29.42 32.21 1.47
C LEU A 33 -30.52 31.17 1.73
N LEU A 34 -30.18 29.89 1.61
CA LEU A 34 -31.13 28.78 1.77
C LEU A 34 -30.85 28.01 3.06
N GLU A 35 -31.87 27.84 3.91
CA GLU A 35 -31.79 27.03 5.13
C GLU A 35 -32.85 25.95 5.17
N ALA A 36 -32.44 24.69 5.27
CA ALA A 36 -33.35 23.56 5.27
C ALA A 36 -34.10 23.39 6.59
N GLN A 37 -33.47 23.69 7.73
CA GLN A 37 -33.99 23.44 9.08
C GLN A 37 -33.65 24.60 10.03
N PRO A 38 -34.36 25.74 9.95
CA PRO A 38 -34.05 26.93 10.76
C PRO A 38 -34.16 26.69 12.27
N ASN A 39 -35.02 25.74 12.70
CA ASN A 39 -35.32 25.49 14.11
C ASN A 39 -34.52 24.32 14.73
N ASN A 40 -33.53 23.75 14.03
CA ASN A 40 -32.76 22.63 14.57
C ASN A 40 -31.74 23.13 15.62
N THR A 41 -32.06 22.94 16.90
CA THR A 41 -31.31 23.48 18.04
C THR A 41 -30.51 22.44 18.84
N LYS A 42 -30.59 21.14 18.49
CA LYS A 42 -30.04 20.04 19.29
C LYS A 42 -28.75 19.47 18.71
N ARG A 43 -27.62 20.16 18.88
CA ARG A 43 -26.30 19.57 18.64
C ARG A 43 -25.20 20.26 19.45
N LEU A 44 -24.30 19.47 20.05
CA LEU A 44 -23.01 19.98 20.53
C LEU A 44 -22.18 20.44 19.32
N ALA A 45 -21.93 21.74 19.22
CA ALA A 45 -21.30 22.39 18.08
C ALA A 45 -20.26 23.43 18.55
N GLY A 46 -19.73 24.24 17.64
CA GLY A 46 -18.73 25.25 17.99
C GLY A 46 -19.31 26.32 18.91
N GLU A 47 -18.83 26.39 20.14
CA GLU A 47 -19.23 27.36 21.18
C GLU A 47 -18.10 28.35 21.52
N TRP A 48 -16.99 28.32 20.77
CA TRP A 48 -15.84 29.20 20.96
C TRP A 48 -15.38 29.77 19.61
N LEU A 49 -15.09 31.07 19.58
CA LEU A 49 -14.59 31.83 18.44
C LEU A 49 -13.29 32.53 18.83
N HIS A 50 -12.25 32.38 18.01
CA HIS A 50 -10.96 33.03 18.24
C HIS A 50 -10.97 34.48 17.75
N PRO A 51 -10.04 35.33 18.23
CA PRO A 51 -10.00 36.75 17.85
C PRO A 51 -10.05 37.03 16.33
N PRO A 52 -9.36 36.28 15.46
CA PRO A 52 -9.48 36.51 14.02
C PRO A 52 -10.90 36.33 13.46
N GLY A 53 -11.68 35.41 14.04
CA GLY A 53 -13.08 35.20 13.66
C GLY A 53 -13.97 36.36 14.11
N LEU A 54 -13.71 36.91 15.29
CA LEU A 54 -14.40 38.10 15.79
C LEU A 54 -14.09 39.33 14.94
N GLN A 55 -12.83 39.51 14.56
CA GLN A 55 -12.43 40.61 13.67
C GLN A 55 -13.19 40.56 12.34
N ILE A 56 -13.41 39.38 11.77
CA ILE A 56 -14.21 39.20 10.56
C ILE A 56 -15.67 39.62 10.81
N LEU A 57 -16.25 39.29 11.97
CA LEU A 57 -17.60 39.72 12.32
C LEU A 57 -17.70 41.24 12.51
N GLU A 58 -16.72 41.87 13.14
CA GLU A 58 -16.64 43.33 13.30
C GLU A 58 -16.49 44.06 11.96
N ASN A 59 -15.62 43.56 11.06
CA ASN A 59 -15.49 44.07 9.69
C ASN A 59 -16.82 43.92 8.93
N LEU A 60 -17.59 42.89 9.30
CA LEU A 60 -18.95 42.66 8.85
C LEU A 60 -19.99 43.30 9.79
N GLY A 61 -19.69 44.33 10.59
CA GLY A 61 -20.70 45.07 11.36
C GLY A 61 -21.61 44.21 12.25
N VAL A 62 -21.22 42.97 12.59
CA VAL A 62 -21.97 42.07 13.47
C VAL A 62 -21.26 42.11 14.82
N SER A 63 -21.89 42.76 15.78
CA SER A 63 -21.40 42.77 17.17
C SER A 63 -22.00 41.61 17.95
N LEU A 64 -21.13 40.78 18.53
CA LEU A 64 -21.50 39.79 19.55
C LEU A 64 -21.41 40.36 20.98
N SER A 65 -20.96 41.61 21.14
CA SER A 65 -20.77 42.26 22.44
C SER A 65 -22.03 42.32 23.32
N PRO A 66 -23.27 42.47 22.80
CA PRO A 66 -24.48 42.39 23.63
C PRO A 66 -24.67 41.05 24.34
N LEU A 67 -24.00 39.98 23.90
CA LEU A 67 -24.02 38.66 24.54
C LEU A 67 -23.06 38.55 25.74
N LEU A 68 -22.18 39.55 25.96
CA LEU A 68 -21.11 39.57 26.98
C LEU A 68 -21.48 40.26 28.30
N VAL A 69 -22.70 40.78 28.43
CA VAL A 69 -23.06 41.73 29.50
C VAL A 69 -22.96 41.11 30.91
N ASN A 70 -22.95 39.78 31.03
CA ASN A 70 -23.11 39.11 32.32
C ASN A 70 -21.96 38.16 32.73
N TYR A 71 -20.94 37.90 31.89
CA TYR A 71 -19.83 37.01 32.28
C TYR A 71 -18.55 37.23 31.46
N ALA A 72 -17.39 36.96 32.08
CA ALA A 72 -16.08 37.04 31.43
C ALA A 72 -15.80 35.81 30.56
N THR A 73 -15.30 36.02 29.34
CA THR A 73 -14.81 34.97 28.45
C THR A 73 -13.66 35.50 27.59
N GLY A 74 -12.90 34.59 26.97
CA GLY A 74 -12.05 34.92 25.85
C GLY A 74 -10.64 35.41 26.18
N LEU A 75 -10.15 35.31 27.41
CA LEU A 75 -8.79 35.75 27.76
C LEU A 75 -7.69 34.84 27.18
N GLY A 76 -8.00 33.58 26.96
CA GLY A 76 -7.07 32.57 26.46
C GLY A 76 -7.44 31.17 26.95
N PHE A 77 -6.44 30.31 27.10
CA PHE A 77 -6.60 28.97 27.67
C PHE A 77 -5.68 28.73 28.87
N VAL A 78 -6.14 27.96 29.85
CA VAL A 78 -5.32 27.44 30.95
C VAL A 78 -5.19 25.94 30.82
N VAL A 79 -3.96 25.46 30.74
CA VAL A 79 -3.65 24.04 30.62
C VAL A 79 -3.28 23.47 32.00
N PHE A 80 -4.08 22.52 32.46
CA PHE A 80 -3.82 21.69 33.63
C PHE A 80 -3.10 20.44 33.15
N ALA A 81 -1.77 20.51 33.20
CA ALA A 81 -0.88 19.45 32.77
C ALA A 81 -0.95 18.22 33.70
N ASP A 82 -0.73 17.03 33.14
CA ASP A 82 -0.67 15.74 33.84
C ASP A 82 0.67 15.50 34.56
N ASP A 83 1.43 16.56 34.84
CA ASP A 83 2.77 16.50 35.43
C ASP A 83 2.81 16.94 36.90
N GLY A 84 1.64 17.23 37.51
CA GLY A 84 1.50 17.61 38.92
C GLY A 84 1.98 19.03 39.25
N ASN A 85 2.43 19.82 38.26
CA ASN A 85 2.90 21.19 38.46
C ASN A 85 1.75 22.20 38.31
N LYS A 86 2.05 23.49 38.59
CA LYS A 86 1.07 24.58 38.46
C LYS A 86 0.50 24.67 37.03
N PRO A 87 -0.79 25.07 36.88
CA PRO A 87 -1.43 25.30 35.58
C PRO A 87 -0.69 26.33 34.73
N ILE A 88 -0.75 26.18 33.41
CA ILE A 88 -0.06 27.03 32.42
C ILE A 88 -1.08 27.95 31.76
N GLN A 89 -0.94 29.26 31.94
CA GLN A 89 -1.81 30.25 31.30
C GLN A 89 -1.28 30.64 29.90
N LEU A 90 -2.11 30.48 28.88
CA LEU A 90 -1.87 30.85 27.50
C LEU A 90 -2.81 31.99 27.12
N ASN A 91 -2.36 33.22 27.36
CA ASN A 91 -3.12 34.43 27.04
C ASN A 91 -3.11 34.72 25.54
N TYR A 92 -4.19 35.26 25.00
CA TYR A 92 -4.12 35.87 23.68
C TYR A 92 -3.16 37.08 23.68
N PRO A 93 -2.39 37.27 22.61
CA PRO A 93 -1.43 38.37 22.52
C PRO A 93 -2.13 39.71 22.32
N SER A 94 -1.43 40.78 22.73
CA SER A 94 -1.82 42.19 22.48
C SER A 94 -3.22 42.57 22.98
N GLY A 95 -3.72 41.90 24.03
CA GLY A 95 -5.04 42.17 24.60
C GLY A 95 -6.22 41.71 23.74
N ALA A 96 -5.97 40.94 22.67
CA ALA A 96 -7.04 40.33 21.89
C ALA A 96 -7.86 39.36 22.76
N MET A 97 -9.15 39.23 22.48
CA MET A 97 -10.03 38.31 23.22
C MET A 97 -10.78 37.39 22.26
N GLY A 98 -10.93 36.13 22.66
CA GLY A 98 -11.88 35.21 22.05
C GLY A 98 -13.30 35.46 22.55
N PHE A 99 -14.21 34.58 22.17
CA PHE A 99 -15.60 34.65 22.60
C PHE A 99 -16.18 33.25 22.73
N SER A 100 -16.90 32.98 23.82
CA SER A 100 -17.67 31.75 23.97
C SER A 100 -19.08 32.01 24.46
N CYS A 101 -20.04 31.31 23.87
CA CYS A 101 -21.42 31.28 24.30
C CYS A 101 -22.11 30.03 23.73
N GLU A 102 -23.36 29.79 24.09
CA GLU A 102 -24.15 28.74 23.43
C GLU A 102 -24.21 28.97 21.91
N HIS A 103 -23.99 27.89 21.15
CA HIS A 103 -23.91 27.93 19.69
C HIS A 103 -25.13 28.59 19.04
N ASN A 104 -26.33 28.34 19.59
CA ASN A 104 -27.58 28.87 19.06
C ASN A 104 -27.64 30.41 19.12
N LEU A 105 -26.98 31.05 20.11
CA LEU A 105 -26.92 32.51 20.21
C LEU A 105 -26.05 33.12 19.10
N ILE A 106 -24.96 32.45 18.73
CA ILE A 106 -24.11 32.86 17.59
C ILE A 106 -24.93 32.77 16.30
N VAL A 107 -25.59 31.64 16.07
CA VAL A 107 -26.38 31.40 14.86
C VAL A 107 -27.57 32.36 14.76
N SER A 108 -28.31 32.59 15.85
CA SER A 108 -29.47 33.48 15.84
C SER A 108 -29.07 34.94 15.61
N THR A 109 -27.97 35.39 16.22
CA THR A 109 -27.43 36.74 16.02
C THR A 109 -26.98 36.94 14.57
N LEU A 110 -26.29 35.96 13.98
CA LEU A 110 -25.88 36.02 12.58
C LEU A 110 -27.07 35.98 11.62
N ARG A 111 -28.08 35.15 11.89
CA ARG A 111 -29.30 35.10 11.09
C ARG A 111 -30.10 36.39 11.19
N LYS A 112 -30.15 37.01 12.36
CA LYS A 112 -30.75 38.35 12.53
C LYS A 112 -30.00 39.38 11.68
N ALA A 113 -28.68 39.40 11.74
CA ALA A 113 -27.87 40.29 10.90
C ALA A 113 -28.09 40.05 9.39
N VAL A 114 -28.32 38.80 8.99
CA VAL A 114 -28.69 38.47 7.61
C VAL A 114 -30.07 39.04 7.24
N VAL A 115 -31.08 38.90 8.11
CA VAL A 115 -32.43 39.45 7.88
C VAL A 115 -32.41 40.97 7.81
N ASP A 116 -31.58 41.62 8.63
CA ASP A 116 -31.46 43.07 8.71
C ASP A 116 -30.57 43.65 7.57
N CYS A 117 -29.95 42.80 6.73
CA CYS A 117 -29.05 43.23 5.66
C CYS A 117 -29.79 43.33 4.31
N ASP A 118 -29.85 44.54 3.77
CA ASP A 118 -30.31 44.76 2.40
C ASP A 118 -29.44 43.96 1.40
N GLY A 119 -30.09 43.34 0.42
CA GLY A 119 -29.43 42.54 -0.62
C GLY A 119 -29.35 41.03 -0.35
N ILE A 120 -29.82 40.55 0.80
CA ILE A 120 -29.95 39.11 1.08
C ILE A 120 -31.42 38.67 1.09
N ASP A 121 -31.77 37.72 0.23
CA ASP A 121 -33.03 36.99 0.29
C ASP A 121 -32.85 35.71 1.11
N PHE A 122 -33.32 35.73 2.37
CA PHE A 122 -33.17 34.61 3.30
C PHE A 122 -34.40 33.69 3.27
N ILE A 123 -34.26 32.54 2.62
CA ILE A 123 -35.33 31.56 2.46
C ILE A 123 -35.13 30.40 3.44
N THR A 124 -36.07 30.28 4.38
CA THR A 124 -36.07 29.22 5.38
C THR A 124 -36.94 28.03 4.96
N ASN A 125 -36.68 26.87 5.56
CA ASN A 125 -37.33 25.61 5.21
C ASN A 125 -37.18 25.24 3.72
N ALA A 126 -36.03 25.60 3.14
CA ALA A 126 -35.65 25.35 1.76
C ALA A 126 -34.47 24.38 1.72
N ARG A 127 -34.71 23.14 1.27
CA ARG A 127 -33.69 22.10 1.17
C ARG A 127 -33.20 22.00 -0.28
N VAL A 128 -31.92 22.25 -0.50
CA VAL A 128 -31.28 21.98 -1.79
C VAL A 128 -31.23 20.47 -2.03
N THR A 129 -31.78 20.02 -3.14
CA THR A 129 -31.85 18.61 -3.53
C THR A 129 -30.84 18.27 -4.62
N LYS A 130 -30.56 19.23 -5.51
CA LYS A 130 -29.74 18.99 -6.71
C LYS A 130 -29.01 20.25 -7.16
N ILE A 131 -27.77 20.06 -7.63
CA ILE A 131 -26.96 21.11 -8.25
C ILE A 131 -26.38 20.53 -9.54
N GLN A 132 -26.58 21.22 -10.67
CA GLN A 132 -26.02 20.85 -11.97
C GLN A 132 -25.48 22.11 -12.67
N GLY A 133 -24.15 22.17 -12.86
CA GLY A 133 -23.51 23.38 -13.39
C GLY A 133 -23.70 24.59 -12.47
N GLN A 134 -24.48 25.57 -12.92
CA GLN A 134 -24.89 26.79 -12.19
C GLN A 134 -26.40 26.80 -11.88
N GLN A 135 -27.09 25.69 -12.13
CA GLN A 135 -28.48 25.49 -11.74
C GLN A 135 -28.54 24.87 -10.35
N LEU A 136 -29.38 25.45 -9.50
CA LEU A 136 -29.63 25.02 -8.13
C LEU A 136 -31.11 24.73 -7.95
N THR A 137 -31.44 23.51 -7.54
CA THR A 137 -32.80 23.06 -7.28
C THR A 137 -33.00 22.86 -5.79
N PHE A 138 -34.07 23.45 -5.26
CA PHE A 138 -34.45 23.31 -3.86
C PHE A 138 -35.94 23.10 -3.69
N GLN A 139 -36.29 22.36 -2.66
CA GLN A 139 -37.67 22.12 -2.25
C GLN A 139 -37.99 23.01 -1.05
N HIS A 140 -39.02 23.85 -1.18
CA HIS A 140 -39.53 24.66 -0.08
C HIS A 140 -40.64 23.89 0.65
N HIS A 141 -40.71 23.92 1.98
CA HIS A 141 -41.72 23.12 2.69
C HIS A 141 -43.19 23.52 2.39
N LYS A 142 -43.44 24.75 1.91
CA LYS A 142 -44.79 25.26 1.58
C LYS A 142 -45.04 25.42 0.07
N HIS A 143 -44.02 25.32 -0.75
CA HIS A 143 -44.10 25.53 -2.21
C HIS A 143 -43.42 24.35 -2.91
N GLY A 144 -43.82 24.01 -4.13
CA GLY A 144 -43.20 22.91 -4.87
C GLY A 144 -41.69 23.08 -5.08
N GLU A 145 -41.08 22.12 -5.76
CA GLU A 145 -39.69 22.21 -6.17
C GLU A 145 -39.45 23.46 -7.03
N THR A 146 -38.39 24.20 -6.74
CA THR A 146 -38.01 25.43 -7.44
C THR A 146 -36.57 25.29 -7.94
N THR A 147 -36.33 25.62 -9.19
CA THR A 147 -35.00 25.66 -9.80
C THR A 147 -34.65 27.07 -10.18
N ILE A 148 -33.44 27.51 -9.81
CA ILE A 148 -32.89 28.82 -10.17
C ILE A 148 -31.55 28.68 -10.87
N PHE A 149 -31.19 29.71 -11.62
CA PHE A 149 -29.86 29.91 -12.16
C PHE A 149 -29.18 31.06 -11.41
N THR A 150 -27.89 30.92 -11.10
CA THR A 150 -27.09 31.93 -10.39
C THR A 150 -25.64 31.90 -10.87
N LYS A 151 -24.92 33.03 -10.77
CA LYS A 151 -23.51 33.13 -11.22
C LYS A 151 -22.55 32.38 -10.29
N GLY A 152 -22.92 32.23 -9.03
CA GLY A 152 -22.10 31.55 -8.03
C GLY A 152 -22.94 30.74 -7.05
N ILE A 153 -22.52 29.52 -6.75
CA ILE A 153 -23.09 28.70 -5.69
C ILE A 153 -22.03 28.50 -4.62
N VAL A 154 -22.40 28.65 -3.35
CA VAL A 154 -21.50 28.40 -2.22
C VAL A 154 -22.09 27.37 -1.27
N GLY A 155 -21.40 26.24 -1.13
CA GLY A 155 -21.72 25.20 -0.17
C GLY A 155 -21.21 25.53 1.23
N ALA A 156 -22.12 25.87 2.14
CA ALA A 156 -21.87 26.10 3.58
C ALA A 156 -22.71 25.17 4.47
N ASP A 157 -23.16 24.04 3.91
CA ASP A 157 -24.12 23.08 4.46
C ASP A 157 -23.47 21.96 5.31
N GLY A 158 -22.26 22.24 5.79
CA GLY A 158 -21.57 21.46 6.81
C GLY A 158 -21.11 20.06 6.37
N ARG A 159 -20.99 19.16 7.34
CA ARG A 159 -20.34 17.85 7.14
C ARG A 159 -21.03 16.94 6.14
N SER A 160 -22.33 17.12 5.89
CA SER A 160 -23.12 16.30 4.95
C SER A 160 -23.39 17.01 3.61
N SER A 161 -22.52 17.96 3.24
CA SER A 161 -22.70 18.89 2.13
C SER A 161 -23.18 18.25 0.81
N VAL A 162 -24.29 18.75 0.30
CA VAL A 162 -24.84 18.47 -1.03
C VAL A 162 -23.99 19.16 -2.10
N ALA A 163 -23.50 20.37 -1.83
CA ALA A 163 -22.58 21.09 -2.72
C ALA A 163 -21.29 20.30 -2.98
N ARG A 164 -20.69 19.72 -1.92
CA ARG A 164 -19.51 18.86 -2.07
C ARG A 164 -19.82 17.61 -2.88
N LYS A 165 -20.98 16.99 -2.67
CA LYS A 165 -21.40 15.81 -3.45
C LYS A 165 -21.57 16.15 -4.94
N ALA A 166 -22.14 17.31 -5.26
CA ALA A 166 -22.30 17.77 -6.64
C ALA A 166 -20.98 18.10 -7.37
N LEU A 167 -19.87 18.16 -6.65
CA LEU A 167 -18.53 18.35 -7.19
C LEU A 167 -17.77 17.02 -7.39
N ASP A 168 -18.40 15.88 -7.10
CA ASP A 168 -17.78 14.55 -7.10
C ASP A 168 -16.48 14.48 -6.26
N ILE A 169 -16.38 15.33 -5.24
CA ILE A 169 -15.24 15.31 -4.31
C ILE A 169 -15.40 14.13 -3.36
N ALA A 170 -14.50 13.16 -3.50
CA ALA A 170 -14.44 11.98 -2.64
C ALA A 170 -14.41 12.36 -1.16
N HIS A 171 -15.41 11.90 -0.40
CA HIS A 171 -15.56 12.20 1.02
C HIS A 171 -15.53 10.91 1.84
N LYS A 172 -14.38 10.62 2.47
CA LYS A 172 -14.16 9.46 3.34
C LYS A 172 -13.75 9.93 4.74
N PRO A 173 -14.70 10.32 5.61
CA PRO A 173 -14.37 10.79 6.95
C PRO A 173 -13.79 9.67 7.80
N LYS A 174 -12.63 9.91 8.41
CA LYS A 174 -11.98 9.00 9.37
C LYS A 174 -12.48 9.31 10.78
N LEU A 175 -13.08 8.35 11.47
CA LEU A 175 -13.43 8.50 12.89
C LEU A 175 -12.16 8.50 13.76
N ILE A 176 -12.04 9.48 14.66
CA ILE A 176 -10.87 9.69 15.53
C ILE A 176 -11.20 9.37 16.99
N SER A 177 -12.28 9.96 17.49
CA SER A 177 -12.78 9.81 18.87
C SER A 177 -14.25 10.20 18.92
N TYR A 178 -14.85 10.20 20.10
CA TYR A 178 -16.15 10.79 20.38
C TYR A 178 -15.99 11.96 21.35
N MET A 179 -16.87 12.95 21.28
CA MET A 179 -16.95 14.03 22.24
C MET A 179 -18.21 13.85 23.08
N ALA A 180 -18.05 13.81 24.41
CA ALA A 180 -19.15 13.89 25.36
C ALA A 180 -19.27 15.33 25.88
N GLY A 181 -20.32 16.04 25.46
CA GLY A 181 -20.67 17.35 25.97
C GLY A 181 -21.56 17.24 27.19
N VAL A 182 -21.16 17.88 28.29
CA VAL A 182 -21.87 17.93 29.56
C VAL A 182 -22.08 19.41 29.92
N LEU A 183 -23.28 19.76 30.37
CA LEU A 183 -23.57 21.11 30.86
C LEU A 183 -23.45 21.12 32.39
N LEU A 184 -22.65 22.04 32.91
CA LEU A 184 -22.50 22.29 34.33
C LEU A 184 -23.16 23.62 34.68
N GLN A 185 -23.81 23.67 35.84
CA GLN A 185 -24.54 24.85 36.31
C GLN A 185 -24.05 25.28 37.69
N ASP A 186 -24.14 26.57 37.96
CA ASP A 186 -23.91 27.19 39.28
C ASP A 186 -22.52 26.86 39.86
N ILE A 187 -21.48 26.99 39.03
CA ILE A 187 -20.08 26.77 39.40
C ILE A 187 -19.17 27.93 39.01
N GLU A 188 -18.14 28.14 39.81
CA GLU A 188 -16.99 28.98 39.48
C GLU A 188 -15.89 28.14 38.84
N LEU A 189 -15.29 28.65 37.76
CA LEU A 189 -14.13 28.06 37.12
C LEU A 189 -12.85 28.47 37.85
N PRO A 190 -11.80 27.63 37.84
CA PRO A 190 -10.53 27.95 38.50
C PRO A 190 -9.88 29.24 37.99
N PHE A 191 -10.08 29.54 36.69
CA PHE A 191 -9.62 30.76 36.05
C PHE A 191 -10.77 31.33 35.20
N GLU A 192 -11.60 32.18 35.81
CA GLU A 192 -12.67 32.85 35.07
C GLU A 192 -12.16 33.65 33.88
N GLY A 193 -12.94 33.65 32.80
CA GLY A 193 -12.55 34.25 31.52
C GLY A 193 -11.67 33.37 30.62
N PHE A 194 -11.22 32.20 31.08
CA PHE A 194 -10.39 31.28 30.28
C PHE A 194 -11.11 29.99 29.88
N GLY A 195 -10.71 29.42 28.74
CA GLY A 195 -10.95 28.01 28.45
C GLY A 195 -9.96 27.13 29.20
N HIS A 196 -10.39 25.98 29.71
CA HIS A 196 -9.56 25.08 30.51
C HIS A 196 -9.30 23.80 29.74
N VAL A 197 -8.05 23.33 29.73
CA VAL A 197 -7.63 22.06 29.14
C VAL A 197 -7.08 21.18 30.24
N PHE A 198 -7.83 20.15 30.64
CA PHE A 198 -7.37 19.17 31.64
C PHE A 198 -6.82 17.94 30.93
N LEU A 199 -5.60 17.55 31.28
CA LEU A 199 -4.85 16.45 30.69
C LEU A 199 -4.62 15.34 31.72
N GLY A 200 -4.44 14.10 31.25
CA GLY A 200 -4.20 12.91 32.10
C GLY A 200 -5.42 11.99 32.31
N GLY A 201 -6.57 12.31 31.72
CA GLY A 201 -7.75 11.43 31.68
C GLY A 201 -7.72 10.52 30.45
N ALA A 202 -8.83 9.82 30.18
CA ALA A 202 -8.96 8.97 28.97
C ALA A 202 -8.75 9.73 27.64
N GLY A 203 -8.94 11.05 27.67
CA GLY A 203 -8.58 12.01 26.63
C GLY A 203 -8.54 13.42 27.24
N PRO A 204 -8.30 14.48 26.44
CA PRO A 204 -8.39 15.85 26.91
C PRO A 204 -9.83 16.23 27.30
N ALA A 205 -9.97 16.92 28.43
CA ALA A 205 -11.22 17.58 28.82
C ALA A 205 -11.11 19.09 28.62
N LEU A 206 -12.05 19.66 27.85
CA LEU A 206 -12.16 21.09 27.60
C LEU A 206 -13.31 21.67 28.41
N VAL A 207 -13.06 22.70 29.22
CA VAL A 207 -14.09 23.31 30.08
C VAL A 207 -14.08 24.84 29.93
N TYR A 208 -15.23 25.44 29.61
CA TYR A 208 -15.32 26.88 29.39
C TYR A 208 -16.72 27.41 29.68
N ARG A 209 -16.82 28.69 30.06
CA ARG A 209 -18.08 29.37 30.35
C ARG A 209 -18.82 29.70 29.04
N ILE A 210 -20.12 29.42 29.00
CA ILE A 210 -20.99 29.70 27.84
C ILE A 210 -22.20 30.57 28.19
N GLY A 211 -22.37 30.89 29.48
CA GLY A 211 -23.43 31.71 30.04
C GLY A 211 -23.10 32.08 31.49
N GLU A 212 -23.88 32.99 32.07
CA GLU A 212 -23.67 33.53 33.43
C GLU A 212 -23.49 32.41 34.47
N ASN A 213 -24.42 31.44 34.50
CA ASN A 213 -24.37 30.27 35.38
C ASN A 213 -24.13 28.95 34.62
N GLN A 214 -23.59 29.00 33.41
CA GLN A 214 -23.47 27.83 32.53
C GLN A 214 -22.04 27.61 32.04
N VAL A 215 -21.54 26.40 32.26
CA VAL A 215 -20.22 25.95 31.84
C VAL A 215 -20.37 24.70 30.97
N ARG A 216 -19.73 24.71 29.79
CA ARG A 216 -19.60 23.53 28.94
C ARG A 216 -18.38 22.73 29.39
N MET A 217 -18.57 21.42 29.55
CA MET A 217 -17.49 20.44 29.65
C MET A 217 -17.56 19.51 28.44
N CYS A 218 -16.47 19.42 27.68
CA CYS A 218 -16.32 18.58 26.50
C CYS A 218 -15.22 17.55 26.76
N LEU A 219 -15.61 16.30 26.91
CA LEU A 219 -14.72 15.17 27.24
C LEU A 219 -14.41 14.36 25.98
N ASP A 220 -13.14 14.23 25.62
CA ASP A 220 -12.72 13.40 24.47
C ASP A 220 -12.67 11.91 24.83
N VAL A 221 -13.38 11.08 24.09
CA VAL A 221 -13.62 9.67 24.44
C VAL A 221 -13.04 8.78 23.33
N PRO A 222 -12.00 7.97 23.60
CA PRO A 222 -11.38 7.08 22.62
C PRO A 222 -12.35 6.02 22.05
N LEU A 223 -12.03 5.44 20.89
CA LEU A 223 -12.92 4.53 20.15
C LEU A 223 -13.25 3.21 20.87
N GLY A 224 -12.40 2.76 21.79
CA GLY A 224 -12.61 1.57 22.61
C GLY A 224 -13.36 1.83 23.93
N PHE A 225 -13.74 3.07 24.20
CA PHE A 225 -14.36 3.45 25.47
C PHE A 225 -15.89 3.39 25.38
N GLU A 226 -16.54 2.68 26.30
CA GLU A 226 -17.99 2.56 26.31
C GLU A 226 -18.68 3.90 26.60
N LYS A 227 -19.69 4.25 25.79
CA LYS A 227 -20.45 5.51 25.88
C LYS A 227 -21.50 5.48 26.99
N LYS A 228 -21.06 5.30 28.24
CA LYS A 228 -21.91 5.30 29.43
C LYS A 228 -21.52 6.45 30.38
N PRO A 229 -22.48 7.19 30.96
CA PRO A 229 -22.18 8.28 31.90
C PRO A 229 -21.31 7.84 33.09
N ALA A 230 -21.50 6.63 33.62
CA ALA A 230 -20.71 6.10 34.73
C ALA A 230 -19.20 6.08 34.42
N HIS A 231 -18.83 5.65 33.22
CA HIS A 231 -17.41 5.57 32.84
C HIS A 231 -16.79 6.96 32.66
N LEU A 232 -17.58 7.98 32.27
CA LEU A 232 -17.10 9.35 32.21
C LEU A 232 -16.65 9.87 33.59
N TRP A 233 -17.33 9.46 34.65
CA TRP A 233 -16.91 9.81 36.02
C TRP A 233 -15.54 9.22 36.34
N ASP A 234 -15.36 7.92 36.15
CA ASP A 234 -14.13 7.22 36.49
C ASP A 234 -12.94 7.73 35.67
N ALA A 235 -13.17 8.03 34.39
CA ALA A 235 -12.12 8.49 33.48
C ALA A 235 -11.66 9.93 33.71
N TYR A 236 -12.51 10.81 34.25
CA TYR A 236 -12.25 12.25 34.30
C TYR A 236 -12.26 12.87 35.69
N SER A 237 -12.95 12.28 36.67
CA SER A 237 -12.94 12.81 38.03
C SER A 237 -11.54 12.96 38.66
N PRO A 238 -10.53 12.09 38.37
CA PRO A 238 -9.21 12.24 38.99
C PRO A 238 -8.42 13.47 38.52
N ILE A 239 -8.70 13.99 37.32
CA ILE A 239 -7.96 15.12 36.73
C ILE A 239 -8.67 16.46 36.91
N LEU A 240 -9.92 16.44 37.38
CA LEU A 240 -10.74 17.63 37.54
C LEU A 240 -10.55 18.22 38.95
N PRO A 241 -10.47 19.56 39.08
CA PRO A 241 -10.41 20.22 40.37
C PRO A 241 -11.70 19.98 41.16
N SER A 242 -11.57 19.95 42.49
CA SER A 242 -12.65 19.59 43.42
C SER A 242 -13.95 20.39 43.22
N GLN A 243 -13.83 21.66 42.85
CA GLN A 243 -14.96 22.55 42.57
C GLN A 243 -15.85 22.10 41.39
N LEU A 244 -15.31 21.34 40.42
CA LEU A 244 -16.08 20.84 39.28
C LEU A 244 -16.76 19.48 39.56
N LEU A 245 -16.23 18.71 40.50
CA LEU A 245 -16.65 17.31 40.73
C LEU A 245 -18.11 17.19 41.14
N ARG A 246 -18.61 18.09 42.00
CA ARG A 246 -20.01 18.05 42.46
C ARG A 246 -20.99 18.29 41.31
N ALA A 247 -20.75 19.32 40.52
CA ALA A 247 -21.60 19.65 39.37
C ALA A 247 -21.51 18.57 38.29
N PHE A 248 -20.31 18.05 38.03
CA PHE A 248 -20.11 16.98 37.08
C PHE A 248 -20.87 15.70 37.48
N ARG A 249 -20.78 15.28 38.75
CA ARG A 249 -21.53 14.12 39.26
C ARG A 249 -23.04 14.31 39.11
N LYS A 250 -23.54 15.51 39.43
CA LYS A 250 -24.96 15.87 39.29
C LYS A 250 -25.42 15.78 37.83
N ALA A 251 -24.64 16.34 36.89
CA ALA A 251 -24.97 16.32 35.47
C ALA A 251 -24.98 14.88 34.88
N LEU A 252 -24.02 14.04 35.28
CA LEU A 252 -23.99 12.63 34.88
C LEU A 252 -25.17 11.82 35.45
N ALA A 253 -25.54 12.05 36.72
CA ALA A 253 -26.68 11.39 37.35
C ALA A 253 -28.03 11.75 36.67
N GLN A 254 -28.12 12.95 36.11
CA GLN A 254 -29.28 13.42 35.34
C GLN A 254 -29.23 13.01 33.86
N ASN A 255 -28.21 12.22 33.46
CA ASN A 255 -27.97 11.75 32.09
C ASN A 255 -27.89 12.88 31.04
N GLN A 256 -27.38 14.05 31.43
CA GLN A 256 -27.27 15.24 30.57
C GLN A 256 -26.00 15.21 29.70
N VAL A 257 -25.82 14.14 28.92
CA VAL A 257 -24.65 13.96 28.04
C VAL A 257 -25.05 13.97 26.57
N VAL A 258 -24.43 14.85 25.78
CA VAL A 258 -24.61 14.92 24.32
C VAL A 258 -23.38 14.37 23.63
N TRP A 259 -23.57 13.37 22.76
CA TRP A 259 -22.48 12.69 22.07
C TRP A 259 -22.32 13.17 20.63
N VAL A 260 -21.07 13.41 20.21
CA VAL A 260 -20.72 13.73 18.82
C VAL A 260 -19.51 12.93 18.37
N ALA A 261 -19.50 12.47 17.11
CA ALA A 261 -18.33 11.85 16.52
C ALA A 261 -17.29 12.91 16.09
N ASN A 262 -16.06 12.74 16.56
CA ASN A 262 -14.91 13.50 16.09
C ASN A 262 -14.32 12.77 14.89
N GLN A 263 -14.44 13.38 13.73
CA GLN A 263 -14.02 12.82 12.46
C GLN A 263 -13.02 13.75 11.78
N TYR A 264 -12.20 13.18 10.90
CA TYR A 264 -11.23 13.89 10.09
C TYR A 264 -11.54 13.71 8.60
N SER A 265 -11.56 14.81 7.86
CA SER A 265 -11.65 14.89 6.40
C SER A 265 -10.76 16.04 5.94
N SER A 266 -9.74 15.75 5.14
CA SER A 266 -8.74 16.76 4.78
C SER A 266 -9.31 17.91 3.95
N ARG A 267 -8.78 19.12 4.16
CA ARG A 267 -9.26 20.36 3.54
C ARG A 267 -8.39 20.76 2.34
N THR A 268 -8.53 20.01 1.25
CA THR A 268 -7.68 20.13 0.04
C THR A 268 -8.45 20.46 -1.25
N HIS A 269 -9.79 20.52 -1.19
CA HIS A 269 -10.67 20.79 -2.32
C HIS A 269 -11.72 21.82 -1.91
N TYR A 270 -11.68 23.00 -2.53
CA TYR A 270 -12.53 24.13 -2.18
C TYR A 270 -13.65 24.37 -3.19
N GLY A 271 -13.81 23.51 -4.20
CA GLY A 271 -14.80 23.63 -5.25
C GLY A 271 -14.21 23.81 -6.65
N ARG A 272 -14.92 24.53 -7.51
CA ARG A 272 -14.52 24.95 -8.85
C ARG A 272 -15.08 26.36 -9.14
N PRO A 273 -14.67 27.03 -10.24
CA PRO A 273 -15.33 28.25 -10.69
C PRO A 273 -16.86 28.06 -10.79
N GLY A 274 -17.62 28.98 -10.17
CA GLY A 274 -19.08 28.95 -10.10
C GLY A 274 -19.69 28.05 -8.99
N LEU A 275 -18.91 27.19 -8.33
CA LEU A 275 -19.38 26.37 -7.19
C LEU A 275 -18.25 26.19 -6.17
N ALA A 276 -18.26 27.02 -5.12
CA ALA A 276 -17.26 27.02 -4.05
C ALA A 276 -17.76 26.34 -2.77
N LEU A 277 -16.85 25.88 -1.92
CA LEU A 277 -17.11 25.30 -0.61
C LEU A 277 -16.42 26.14 0.48
N VAL A 278 -17.09 26.30 1.62
CA VAL A 278 -16.58 27.01 2.81
C VAL A 278 -16.88 26.20 4.08
N GLY A 279 -16.11 26.41 5.15
CA GLY A 279 -16.35 25.73 6.44
C GLY A 279 -16.29 24.21 6.33
N ASP A 280 -17.06 23.50 7.16
CA ASP A 280 -17.07 22.03 7.23
C ASP A 280 -17.50 21.33 5.92
N ALA A 281 -18.09 22.08 4.96
CA ALA A 281 -18.36 21.54 3.62
C ALA A 281 -17.06 21.23 2.86
N THR A 282 -15.98 21.97 3.11
CA THR A 282 -14.65 21.73 2.51
C THR A 282 -13.96 20.51 3.13
N GLY A 283 -14.17 20.29 4.42
CA GLY A 283 -13.49 19.29 5.25
C GLY A 283 -13.35 19.78 6.68
N TYR A 284 -12.97 18.89 7.60
CA TYR A 284 -13.00 19.15 9.04
C TYR A 284 -11.99 18.26 9.78
N PHE A 285 -11.49 18.71 10.91
CA PHE A 285 -10.49 18.02 11.74
C PHE A 285 -10.90 18.05 13.22
N HIS A 286 -10.09 17.46 14.09
CA HIS A 286 -10.42 17.31 15.51
C HIS A 286 -10.74 18.67 16.18
N PRO A 287 -11.83 18.82 16.96
CA PRO A 287 -12.29 20.12 17.47
C PRO A 287 -11.47 20.70 18.63
N MET A 288 -10.42 20.02 19.08
CA MET A 288 -9.71 20.35 20.32
C MET A 288 -9.09 21.75 20.35
N THR A 289 -8.73 22.32 19.20
CA THR A 289 -8.19 23.69 19.15
C THR A 289 -9.27 24.76 19.01
N ALA A 290 -10.55 24.39 18.93
CA ALA A 290 -11.70 25.28 18.70
C ALA A 290 -11.62 26.18 17.43
N THR A 291 -10.71 25.88 16.50
CA THR A 291 -10.44 26.76 15.34
C THR A 291 -11.42 26.60 14.18
N GLY A 292 -12.27 25.56 14.16
CA GLY A 292 -13.09 25.18 13.00
C GLY A 292 -14.00 26.31 12.48
N MET A 293 -14.71 27.00 13.38
CA MET A 293 -15.58 28.12 13.00
C MET A 293 -14.77 29.32 12.48
N THR A 294 -13.65 29.63 13.14
CA THR A 294 -12.74 30.73 12.75
C THR A 294 -12.18 30.49 11.35
N VAL A 295 -11.72 29.27 11.05
CA VAL A 295 -11.25 28.87 9.71
C VAL A 295 -12.37 28.98 8.69
N GLY A 296 -13.59 28.60 9.03
CA GLY A 296 -14.75 28.76 8.16
C GLY A 296 -15.05 30.23 7.83
N PHE A 297 -14.93 31.14 8.80
CA PHE A 297 -15.11 32.58 8.56
C PHE A 297 -13.99 33.14 7.67
N MET A 298 -12.74 32.69 7.88
CA MET A 298 -11.63 33.03 7.00
C MET A 298 -11.82 32.50 5.58
N ASP A 299 -12.45 31.33 5.40
CA ASP A 299 -12.82 30.85 4.06
C ASP A 299 -13.80 31.81 3.40
N ALA A 300 -14.85 32.22 4.11
CA ALA A 300 -15.87 33.13 3.62
C ALA A 300 -15.28 34.49 3.19
N GLU A 301 -14.49 35.12 4.05
CA GLU A 301 -13.84 36.41 3.74
C GLU A 301 -12.85 36.28 2.56
N CYS A 302 -12.03 35.23 2.56
CA CYS A 302 -11.07 34.99 1.50
C CYS A 302 -11.76 34.74 0.15
N LEU A 303 -12.87 33.99 0.14
CA LEU A 303 -13.63 33.71 -1.08
C LEU A 303 -14.12 35.01 -1.72
N VAL A 304 -14.74 35.89 -0.94
CA VAL A 304 -15.29 37.17 -1.43
C VAL A 304 -14.19 38.13 -1.86
N ARG A 305 -13.07 38.19 -1.14
CA ARG A 305 -11.93 39.06 -1.49
C ARG A 305 -11.13 38.56 -2.70
N SER A 306 -11.22 37.28 -3.02
CA SER A 306 -10.40 36.70 -4.09
C SER A 306 -10.92 37.10 -5.47
N GLN A 307 -10.02 37.58 -6.32
CA GLN A 307 -10.33 37.94 -7.71
C GLN A 307 -10.73 36.74 -8.59
N SER A 308 -10.39 35.52 -8.17
CA SER A 308 -10.74 34.28 -8.86
C SER A 308 -10.82 33.12 -7.88
N PHE A 309 -11.55 32.07 -8.28
CA PHE A 309 -11.64 30.83 -7.52
C PHE A 309 -10.25 30.18 -7.29
N ASP A 310 -9.35 30.24 -8.27
CA ASP A 310 -8.01 29.68 -8.14
C ASP A 310 -7.18 30.40 -7.08
N ASN A 311 -7.34 31.73 -6.97
CA ASN A 311 -6.69 32.53 -5.92
C ASN A 311 -7.25 32.14 -4.54
N TYR A 312 -8.57 32.02 -4.41
CA TYR A 312 -9.23 31.53 -3.20
C TYR A 312 -8.69 30.16 -2.78
N GLN A 313 -8.72 29.18 -3.68
CA GLN A 313 -8.26 27.82 -3.40
C GLN A 313 -6.77 27.81 -3.01
N ARG A 314 -5.92 28.57 -3.70
CA ARG A 314 -4.49 28.66 -3.38
C ARG A 314 -4.28 29.21 -1.97
N GLN A 315 -4.88 30.36 -1.65
CA GLN A 315 -4.74 30.99 -0.33
C GLN A 315 -5.24 30.09 0.79
N ARG A 316 -6.42 29.46 0.63
CA ARG A 316 -7.01 28.62 1.69
C ARG A 316 -6.35 27.27 1.84
N ASN A 317 -5.81 26.69 0.76
CA ASN A 317 -4.94 25.52 0.85
C ASN A 317 -3.76 25.80 1.79
N PHE A 318 -3.02 26.90 1.61
CA PHE A 318 -1.92 27.23 2.52
C PHE A 318 -2.39 27.66 3.92
N GLY A 319 -3.42 28.51 3.99
CA GLY A 319 -3.93 29.07 5.24
C GLY A 319 -4.52 28.04 6.22
N THR A 320 -5.03 26.92 5.73
CA THR A 320 -5.64 25.89 6.59
C THR A 320 -4.68 24.79 7.02
N TYR A 321 -3.48 24.73 6.43
CA TYR A 321 -2.51 23.67 6.74
C TYR A 321 -2.14 23.62 8.22
N VAL A 322 -1.74 24.76 8.78
CA VAL A 322 -1.25 24.82 10.16
C VAL A 322 -2.35 24.55 11.19
N PRO A 323 -3.57 25.12 11.08
CA PRO A 323 -4.69 24.73 11.95
C PRO A 323 -5.00 23.22 11.93
N GLU A 324 -5.03 22.60 10.75
CA GLU A 324 -5.27 21.16 10.59
C GLU A 324 -4.17 20.32 11.25
N MET A 325 -2.91 20.68 10.97
CA MET A 325 -1.73 20.04 11.57
C MET A 325 -1.72 20.14 13.10
N LEU A 326 -1.89 21.34 13.63
CA LEU A 326 -1.81 21.62 15.05
C LEU A 326 -2.87 20.84 15.83
N ALA A 327 -4.11 20.84 15.34
CA ALA A 327 -5.22 20.14 15.99
C ALA A 327 -4.99 18.62 16.05
N MET A 328 -4.53 18.02 14.95
CA MET A 328 -4.27 16.58 14.92
C MET A 328 -3.05 16.19 15.74
N THR A 329 -1.95 16.97 15.66
CA THR A 329 -0.72 16.69 16.39
C THR A 329 -0.90 16.84 17.89
N LEU A 330 -1.53 17.92 18.36
CA LEU A 330 -1.78 18.10 19.79
C LEU A 330 -2.70 16.98 20.33
N HIS A 331 -3.69 16.53 19.56
CA HIS A 331 -4.62 15.48 20.01
C HIS A 331 -3.87 14.18 20.21
N GLN A 332 -3.05 13.82 19.22
CA GLN A 332 -2.22 12.62 19.27
C GLN A 332 -1.21 12.66 20.44
N VAL A 333 -0.59 13.82 20.71
CA VAL A 333 0.36 13.98 21.83
C VAL A 333 -0.35 13.92 23.18
N PHE A 334 -1.52 14.55 23.31
CA PHE A 334 -2.26 14.61 24.56
C PHE A 334 -2.96 13.30 24.92
N CYS A 335 -3.39 12.50 23.95
CA CYS A 335 -3.97 11.18 24.17
C CYS A 335 -2.94 10.03 24.20
N GLY A 336 -1.69 10.30 23.84
CA GLY A 336 -0.67 9.25 23.69
C GLY A 336 -0.01 8.87 25.02
N ASP A 337 0.04 7.57 25.31
CA ASP A 337 0.70 7.04 26.52
C ASP A 337 2.12 6.48 26.25
N SER A 338 2.56 6.49 24.99
CA SER A 338 3.94 6.09 24.68
C SER A 338 4.95 7.03 25.36
N GLU A 339 6.11 6.51 25.76
CA GLU A 339 7.19 7.30 26.35
C GLU A 339 7.54 8.55 25.49
N SER A 340 7.54 8.39 24.16
CA SER A 340 7.76 9.51 23.24
C SER A 340 6.65 10.56 23.24
N ALA A 341 5.38 10.16 23.36
CA ALA A 341 4.24 11.07 23.50
C ALA A 341 4.35 11.86 24.81
N VAL A 342 4.62 11.16 25.91
CA VAL A 342 4.82 11.75 27.25
C VAL A 342 6.00 12.72 27.24
N ALA A 343 7.12 12.36 26.60
CA ALA A 343 8.28 13.23 26.50
C ALA A 343 8.01 14.50 25.69
N ILE A 344 7.31 14.39 24.55
CA ILE A 344 6.90 15.56 23.76
C ILE A 344 5.92 16.43 24.56
N ARG A 345 4.96 15.81 25.23
CA ARG A 345 3.96 16.50 26.07
C ARG A 345 4.64 17.29 27.19
N ARG A 346 5.58 16.67 27.91
CA ARG A 346 6.41 17.34 28.93
C ARG A 346 7.28 18.45 28.34
N ALA A 347 7.85 18.25 27.16
CA ALA A 347 8.63 19.27 26.47
C ALA A 347 7.78 20.50 26.09
N ILE A 348 6.53 20.29 25.65
CA ILE A 348 5.57 21.37 25.39
C ILE A 348 5.28 22.14 26.68
N TYR A 349 5.00 21.45 27.79
CA TYR A 349 4.76 22.11 29.07
C TYR A 349 5.97 22.92 29.55
N GLN A 350 7.16 22.34 29.44
CA GLN A 350 8.40 23.00 29.79
C GLN A 350 8.58 24.27 28.97
N MET A 351 8.38 24.18 27.65
CA MET A 351 8.51 25.31 26.74
C MET A 351 7.53 26.43 27.10
N TRP A 352 6.26 26.12 27.35
CA TRP A 352 5.28 27.13 27.77
C TRP A 352 5.58 27.75 29.13
N ARG A 353 6.15 27.01 30.09
CA ARG A 353 6.50 27.58 31.41
C ARG A 353 7.76 28.44 31.37
N GLN A 354 8.72 28.12 30.50
CA GLN A 354 10.03 28.77 30.48
C GLN A 354 10.13 29.91 29.46
N GLU A 355 9.28 29.91 28.42
CA GLU A 355 9.42 30.81 27.29
C GLU A 355 8.09 31.51 26.94
N PRO A 356 7.85 32.73 27.45
CA PRO A 356 6.63 33.49 27.14
C PRO A 356 6.39 33.70 25.64
N GLN A 357 7.45 33.81 24.85
CA GLN A 357 7.36 33.95 23.39
C GLN A 357 6.73 32.73 22.71
N GLU A 358 6.98 31.52 23.22
CA GLU A 358 6.39 30.29 22.67
C GLU A 358 4.92 30.13 23.09
N CYS A 359 4.50 30.68 24.24
CA CYS A 359 3.08 30.80 24.58
C CYS A 359 2.34 31.71 23.57
N VAL A 360 2.89 32.90 23.31
CA VAL A 360 2.34 33.85 22.34
C VAL A 360 2.27 33.23 20.94
N ARG A 361 3.35 32.57 20.50
CA ARG A 361 3.41 31.88 19.22
C ARG A 361 2.37 30.77 19.13
N THR A 362 2.26 29.93 20.16
CA THR A 362 1.24 28.87 20.24
C THR A 362 -0.15 29.46 20.08
N MET A 363 -0.46 30.55 20.77
CA MET A 363 -1.77 31.22 20.69
C MET A 363 -2.04 31.84 19.31
N HIS A 364 -1.03 32.37 18.63
CA HIS A 364 -1.18 32.81 17.23
C HIS A 364 -1.46 31.66 16.27
N LEU A 365 -0.80 30.51 16.45
CA LEU A 365 -1.03 29.32 15.62
C LEU A 365 -2.42 28.71 15.91
N LEU A 366 -2.80 28.60 17.19
CA LEU A 366 -4.06 28.03 17.65
C LEU A 366 -5.27 28.86 17.21
N SER A 367 -5.17 30.19 17.28
CA SER A 367 -6.23 31.11 16.85
C SER A 367 -6.40 31.19 15.33
N GLY A 368 -5.45 30.68 14.55
CA GLY A 368 -5.39 30.86 13.10
C GLY A 368 -4.89 32.24 12.68
N ALA A 369 -4.42 33.09 13.60
CA ALA A 369 -3.82 34.39 13.28
C ALA A 369 -2.47 34.26 12.54
N GLN A 370 -1.76 33.15 12.78
CA GLN A 370 -0.55 32.79 12.05
C GLN A 370 -0.72 31.40 11.44
N THR A 371 -0.63 31.32 10.11
CA THR A 371 -0.78 30.07 9.36
C THR A 371 0.47 29.69 8.59
N ASN A 372 1.59 30.40 8.80
CA ASN A 372 2.86 30.12 8.15
C ASN A 372 3.50 28.85 8.71
N ILE A 373 3.83 27.93 7.81
CA ILE A 373 4.42 26.63 8.13
C ILE A 373 5.79 26.73 8.82
N LEU A 374 6.62 27.71 8.46
CA LEU A 374 7.94 27.90 9.07
C LEU A 374 7.80 28.26 10.56
N HIS A 375 6.77 29.04 10.89
CA HIS A 375 6.45 29.37 12.28
C HIS A 375 5.94 28.14 13.05
N PHE A 376 5.21 27.22 12.42
CA PHE A 376 4.84 25.96 13.07
C PHE A 376 6.04 25.02 13.25
N SER A 377 6.82 24.80 12.18
CA SER A 377 7.96 23.88 12.18
C SER A 377 9.03 24.26 13.19
N GLY A 378 9.32 25.56 13.36
CA GLY A 378 10.30 26.02 14.36
C GLY A 378 9.95 25.60 15.79
N SER A 379 8.72 25.84 16.24
CA SER A 379 8.27 25.45 17.59
C SER A 379 8.16 23.94 17.75
N PHE A 380 7.67 23.23 16.72
CA PHE A 380 7.56 21.78 16.75
C PHE A 380 8.93 21.09 16.85
N LEU A 381 9.90 21.50 16.01
CA LEU A 381 11.27 20.96 16.05
C LEU A 381 11.97 21.30 17.37
N LYS A 382 11.71 22.48 17.94
CA LYS A 382 12.22 22.87 19.25
C LYS A 382 11.66 21.98 20.36
N GLY A 383 10.34 21.76 20.40
CA GLY A 383 9.72 20.84 21.35
C GLY A 383 10.25 19.40 21.21
N LEU A 384 10.42 18.93 19.97
CA LEU A 384 11.02 17.62 19.69
C LEU A 384 12.48 17.53 20.18
N ALA A 385 13.29 18.57 19.97
CA ALA A 385 14.67 18.62 20.44
C ALA A 385 14.76 18.60 21.98
N ILE A 386 13.87 19.33 22.69
CA ILE A 386 13.77 19.30 24.15
C ILE A 386 13.39 17.89 24.62
N ALA A 387 12.39 17.26 23.99
CA ALA A 387 11.95 15.90 24.32
C ALA A 387 13.06 14.86 24.13
N VAL A 388 13.76 14.92 22.99
CA VAL A 388 14.91 14.05 22.70
C VAL A 388 16.01 14.26 23.74
N LYS A 389 16.34 15.52 24.09
CA LYS A 389 17.37 15.83 25.08
C LYS A 389 17.02 15.29 26.47
N SER A 390 15.75 15.39 26.90
CA SER A 390 15.29 14.84 28.18
C SER A 390 15.44 13.33 28.22
N VAL A 391 14.94 12.63 27.18
CA VAL A 391 15.02 11.17 27.10
C VAL A 391 16.47 10.68 26.98
N PHE A 392 17.34 11.45 26.30
CA PHE A 392 18.77 11.18 26.22
C PHE A 392 19.44 11.28 27.58
N LYS A 393 19.14 12.34 28.36
CA LYS A 393 19.66 12.54 29.71
C LYS A 393 19.21 11.42 30.65
N ASP A 394 17.91 11.10 30.67
CA ASP A 394 17.31 10.12 31.58
C ASP A 394 17.86 8.71 31.30
N ASN A 395 17.96 8.30 30.02
CA ASN A 395 18.44 6.97 29.65
C ASN A 395 19.96 6.80 29.79
N ILE A 396 20.76 7.85 29.59
CA ILE A 396 22.20 7.80 29.84
C ILE A 396 22.48 7.70 31.34
N SER A 397 21.78 8.48 32.17
CA SER A 397 21.92 8.39 33.62
C SER A 397 21.53 7.01 34.17
N ALA A 398 20.64 6.29 33.48
CA ALA A 398 20.20 4.94 33.85
C ALA A 398 21.00 3.81 33.16
N GLY A 399 21.98 4.11 32.30
CA GLY A 399 22.74 3.11 31.54
C GLY A 399 21.94 2.31 30.50
N LYS A 400 20.75 2.80 30.11
CA LYS A 400 19.77 2.07 29.26
C LYS A 400 19.92 2.42 27.77
N TRP A 401 21.07 2.14 27.17
CA TRP A 401 21.38 2.47 25.77
C TRP A 401 20.43 1.85 24.73
N ARG A 402 19.88 0.66 25.00
CA ARG A 402 18.87 0.03 24.12
C ARG A 402 17.54 0.77 24.12
N HIS A 403 17.12 1.28 25.28
CA HIS A 403 15.89 2.05 25.44
C HIS A 403 16.02 3.40 24.73
N LEU A 404 17.19 4.05 24.86
CA LEU A 404 17.52 5.29 24.16
C LEU A 404 17.27 5.22 22.65
N ILE A 405 17.71 4.15 21.99
CA ILE A 405 17.55 3.97 20.53
C ILE A 405 16.07 3.74 20.17
N GLN A 406 15.32 2.99 20.98
CA GLN A 406 13.89 2.79 20.78
C GLN A 406 13.11 4.10 20.91
N SER A 407 13.44 4.92 21.91
CA SER A 407 12.82 6.23 22.09
C SER A 407 13.18 7.18 20.93
N LEU A 408 14.41 7.16 20.40
CA LEU A 408 14.82 7.93 19.21
C LEU A 408 14.06 7.52 17.93
N VAL A 409 13.86 6.22 17.71
CA VAL A 409 13.03 5.73 16.59
C VAL A 409 11.57 6.15 16.76
N ALA A 410 11.05 6.12 17.99
CA ALA A 410 9.70 6.60 18.29
C ALA A 410 9.56 8.11 18.02
N PHE A 411 10.58 8.92 18.34
CA PHE A 411 10.63 10.35 17.98
C PHE A 411 10.59 10.58 16.46
N GLY A 412 11.23 9.72 15.67
CA GLY A 412 11.16 9.76 14.20
C GLY A 412 9.74 9.55 13.65
N GLN A 413 8.87 8.81 14.35
CA GLN A 413 7.48 8.59 13.94
C GLN A 413 6.61 9.86 14.08
N TRP A 414 6.94 10.76 15.00
CA TRP A 414 6.23 12.04 15.17
C TRP A 414 6.44 13.00 14.01
N LEU A 415 7.50 12.82 13.22
CA LEU A 415 7.70 13.57 11.97
C LEU A 415 6.83 13.05 10.82
N ARG A 416 6.30 11.81 10.91
CA ARG A 416 5.56 11.16 9.83
C ARG A 416 4.24 11.85 9.49
N LEU A 417 3.41 12.21 10.49
CA LEU A 417 2.11 12.82 10.23
C LEU A 417 2.26 14.24 9.62
N PRO A 418 3.13 15.14 10.14
CA PRO A 418 3.46 16.40 9.47
C PRO A 418 3.98 16.22 8.05
N LEU A 419 4.88 15.25 7.84
CA LEU A 419 5.45 14.96 6.52
C LEU A 419 4.41 14.40 5.55
N VAL A 420 3.50 13.52 5.98
CA VAL A 420 2.43 12.98 5.13
C VAL A 420 1.46 14.08 4.71
N ILE A 421 1.06 14.95 5.64
CA ILE A 421 0.18 16.08 5.32
C ILE A 421 0.91 17.07 4.39
N ALA A 422 2.23 17.27 4.54
CA ALA A 422 3.04 18.09 3.62
C ALA A 422 3.20 17.45 2.22
N LEU A 423 3.55 16.17 2.14
CA LEU A 423 3.82 15.42 0.91
C LEU A 423 2.55 15.23 0.06
N SER A 424 1.39 15.04 0.71
CA SER A 424 0.09 14.95 0.01
C SER A 424 -0.25 16.22 -0.80
N ARG A 425 0.40 17.35 -0.48
CA ARG A 425 0.18 18.64 -1.14
C ARG A 425 1.23 18.98 -2.19
N PHE A 426 2.48 18.50 -2.04
CA PHE A 426 3.54 18.66 -3.06
C PHE A 426 3.27 17.87 -4.35
N HIS A 427 2.70 16.67 -4.25
CA HIS A 427 2.35 15.84 -5.43
C HIS A 427 1.33 16.48 -6.38
N LYS A 428 0.63 17.55 -5.95
CA LYS A 428 -0.47 18.15 -6.72
C LYS A 428 -0.05 19.38 -7.52
N HIS A 429 1.00 20.09 -7.09
CA HIS A 429 1.50 21.26 -7.83
C HIS A 429 2.15 20.88 -9.17
N GLN A 430 2.69 19.66 -9.28
CA GLN A 430 3.18 19.10 -10.56
C GLN A 430 2.06 18.68 -11.52
N ARG A 431 0.91 18.19 -11.00
CA ARG A 431 -0.24 17.77 -11.84
C ARG A 431 -1.00 18.95 -12.48
N VAL A 432 -0.99 20.13 -11.87
CA VAL A 432 -1.68 21.32 -12.42
C VAL A 432 -0.90 21.93 -13.59
N ASN A 433 0.43 21.85 -13.58
CA ASN A 433 1.23 22.31 -14.72
C ASN A 433 1.15 21.37 -15.93
N MET A 434 1.02 20.06 -15.74
CA MET A 434 0.85 19.11 -16.86
C MET A 434 -0.52 19.24 -17.55
N LYS A 435 -1.58 19.57 -16.81
CA LYS A 435 -2.94 19.72 -17.39
C LYS A 435 -3.15 21.01 -18.19
N LEU A 436 -2.31 22.04 -18.02
CA LEU A 436 -2.40 23.28 -18.78
C LEU A 436 -1.80 23.17 -20.19
N GLU A 437 -0.94 22.18 -20.43
CA GLU A 437 -0.41 21.87 -21.77
C GLU A 437 -1.37 20.97 -22.58
N GLU A 438 -2.07 20.02 -21.94
CA GLU A 438 -3.05 19.14 -22.61
C GLU A 438 -4.35 19.85 -23.07
N ILE A 439 -4.70 21.00 -22.50
CA ILE A 439 -5.95 21.72 -22.83
C ILE A 439 -5.83 22.53 -24.14
N LYS A 440 -4.64 22.64 -24.74
CA LYS A 440 -4.47 23.36 -26.02
C LYS A 440 -4.74 22.55 -27.29
N ASP A 441 -4.82 21.22 -27.22
CA ASP A 441 -4.82 20.38 -28.44
C ASP A 441 -6.14 19.66 -28.78
N ASN A 442 -7.20 19.75 -27.99
CA ASN A 442 -8.45 19.05 -28.29
C ASN A 442 -9.68 19.96 -28.27
N SER A 443 -9.92 20.63 -29.40
CA SER A 443 -11.20 21.27 -29.69
C SER A 443 -11.61 21.10 -31.16
N VAL A 444 -12.26 19.98 -31.54
CA VAL A 444 -13.21 19.96 -32.68
C VAL A 444 -14.31 18.89 -32.48
N SER A 445 -15.55 19.39 -32.57
CA SER A 445 -16.86 18.79 -32.94
C SER A 445 -17.53 17.67 -32.14
N ASN A 446 -18.58 18.08 -31.41
CA ASN A 446 -19.84 17.36 -31.22
C ASN A 446 -20.64 17.27 -32.54
N ASP A 447 -21.32 16.14 -32.77
CA ASP A 447 -22.80 16.05 -32.79
C ASP A 447 -23.24 14.68 -33.34
N ASN A 448 -24.04 13.93 -32.57
CA ASN A 448 -25.36 13.49 -33.04
C ASN A 448 -26.20 12.78 -31.96
N LYS A 449 -27.50 13.01 -32.12
CA LYS A 449 -28.61 12.79 -31.18
C LYS A 449 -28.96 11.31 -30.97
N VAL A 450 -29.40 11.05 -29.74
CA VAL A 450 -30.10 9.86 -29.26
C VAL A 450 -31.51 9.79 -29.85
N SER A 451 -31.89 8.65 -30.41
CA SER A 451 -33.28 8.23 -30.60
C SER A 451 -33.56 7.00 -29.73
N PHE A 452 -34.54 7.13 -28.84
CA PHE A 452 -35.13 6.01 -28.10
C PHE A 452 -36.05 5.20 -29.01
N ILE A 453 -35.78 3.90 -29.16
CA ILE A 453 -36.76 2.90 -29.55
C ILE A 453 -36.64 1.76 -28.54
N ALA A 454 -37.74 1.49 -27.85
CA ALA A 454 -37.94 0.27 -27.09
C ALA A 454 -38.15 -0.88 -28.07
N ASP A 455 -37.39 -1.97 -27.95
CA ASP A 455 -37.82 -3.28 -28.41
C ASP A 455 -37.15 -4.42 -27.64
N ASN A 456 -37.99 -5.38 -27.25
CA ASN A 456 -37.65 -6.60 -26.55
C ASN A 456 -36.71 -7.50 -27.36
N LYS A 457 -35.55 -7.86 -26.79
CA LYS A 457 -34.86 -9.16 -26.95
C LYS A 457 -33.67 -9.20 -25.96
N ILE A 458 -33.86 -9.82 -24.79
CA ILE A 458 -32.74 -10.16 -23.90
C ILE A 458 -32.17 -11.49 -24.40
N GLU A 459 -30.99 -11.42 -25.02
CA GLU A 459 -30.24 -12.57 -25.51
C GLU A 459 -29.83 -13.54 -24.39
N LEU A 460 -29.79 -14.82 -24.77
CA LEU A 460 -29.58 -15.99 -23.94
C LEU A 460 -28.17 -15.99 -23.31
N SER A 461 -28.08 -16.33 -22.01
CA SER A 461 -26.81 -16.74 -21.40
C SER A 461 -26.20 -17.89 -22.21
N ILE A 462 -24.91 -17.78 -22.57
CA ILE A 462 -24.23 -18.81 -23.37
C ILE A 462 -24.04 -20.06 -22.52
N ASN A 463 -24.34 -21.22 -23.10
CA ASN A 463 -24.11 -22.49 -22.43
C ASN A 463 -22.63 -22.89 -22.57
N SER A 464 -21.88 -22.91 -21.46
CA SER A 464 -20.45 -23.24 -21.46
C SER A 464 -20.15 -24.71 -21.19
N THR A 465 -21.15 -25.58 -21.00
CA THR A 465 -20.95 -26.98 -20.58
C THR A 465 -19.95 -27.73 -21.47
N THR A 466 -20.15 -27.74 -22.79
CA THR A 466 -19.25 -28.46 -23.71
C THR A 466 -17.83 -27.91 -23.70
N ALA A 467 -17.68 -26.58 -23.60
CA ALA A 467 -16.35 -25.97 -23.51
C ALA A 467 -15.67 -26.31 -22.17
N LEU A 468 -16.44 -26.31 -21.08
CA LEU A 468 -15.96 -26.70 -19.76
C LEU A 468 -15.54 -28.18 -19.72
N GLU A 469 -16.34 -29.10 -20.28
CA GLU A 469 -15.99 -30.52 -20.39
C GLU A 469 -14.65 -30.72 -21.10
N ARG A 470 -14.47 -30.11 -22.29
CA ARG A 470 -13.19 -30.17 -23.02
C ARG A 470 -12.03 -29.56 -22.24
N ALA A 471 -12.28 -28.46 -21.53
CA ALA A 471 -11.25 -27.79 -20.72
C ALA A 471 -10.82 -28.67 -19.54
N VAL A 472 -11.79 -29.32 -18.89
CA VAL A 472 -11.54 -30.27 -17.80
C VAL A 472 -10.77 -31.48 -18.33
N ASP A 473 -11.21 -32.11 -19.42
CA ASP A 473 -10.51 -33.25 -20.03
C ASP A 473 -9.05 -32.91 -20.36
N SER A 474 -8.82 -31.71 -20.92
CA SER A 474 -7.48 -31.19 -21.16
C SER A 474 -6.67 -31.03 -19.87
N LEU A 475 -7.23 -30.42 -18.81
CA LEU A 475 -6.55 -30.29 -17.53
C LEU A 475 -6.25 -31.65 -16.89
N LEU A 476 -7.17 -32.62 -16.99
CA LEU A 476 -6.97 -33.98 -16.50
C LEU A 476 -5.83 -34.69 -17.25
N SER A 477 -5.69 -34.45 -18.55
CA SER A 477 -4.58 -34.99 -19.36
C SER A 477 -3.20 -34.48 -18.93
N HIS A 478 -3.15 -33.33 -18.25
CA HIS A 478 -1.91 -32.78 -17.68
C HIS A 478 -1.54 -33.37 -16.30
N GLN A 479 -2.41 -34.19 -15.68
CA GLN A 479 -2.12 -34.79 -14.38
C GLN A 479 -1.02 -35.85 -14.51
N LEU A 480 0.04 -35.69 -13.74
CA LEU A 480 1.16 -36.63 -13.71
C LEU A 480 0.78 -37.94 -13.00
N THR A 481 1.60 -38.97 -13.19
CA THR A 481 1.37 -40.31 -12.60
C THR A 481 1.35 -40.28 -11.07
N ASN A 482 2.17 -39.43 -10.46
CA ASN A 482 2.20 -39.20 -9.01
C ASN A 482 0.99 -38.41 -8.46
N GLY A 483 0.05 -37.99 -9.32
CA GLY A 483 -1.15 -37.23 -8.95
C GLY A 483 -1.01 -35.71 -9.01
N SER A 484 0.20 -35.18 -9.16
CA SER A 484 0.45 -33.73 -9.24
C SER A 484 0.14 -33.12 -10.61
N TRP A 485 -0.04 -31.80 -10.64
CA TRP A 485 0.12 -30.98 -11.83
C TRP A 485 1.38 -30.15 -11.69
N GLU A 486 2.17 -30.07 -12.75
CA GLU A 486 3.34 -29.20 -12.80
C GLU A 486 3.55 -28.73 -14.24
N GLY A 487 3.74 -27.42 -14.40
CA GLY A 487 4.18 -26.80 -15.65
C GLY A 487 5.63 -26.34 -15.58
N GLU A 488 6.22 -26.05 -16.73
CA GLU A 488 7.49 -25.33 -16.77
C GLU A 488 7.26 -23.89 -16.27
N VAL A 489 8.09 -23.42 -15.33
CA VAL A 489 8.18 -21.99 -15.02
C VAL A 489 9.33 -21.40 -15.81
N VAL A 490 9.00 -20.86 -16.99
CA VAL A 490 10.00 -20.37 -17.94
C VAL A 490 10.53 -19.02 -17.47
N TRP A 491 11.85 -18.92 -17.34
CA TRP A 491 12.56 -17.66 -17.10
C TRP A 491 13.91 -17.64 -17.84
N CYS A 492 14.93 -17.03 -17.24
CA CYS A 492 15.93 -16.31 -17.99
C CYS A 492 16.96 -17.26 -18.59
N PRO A 493 17.32 -17.06 -19.86
CA PRO A 493 18.37 -17.84 -20.52
C PRO A 493 19.78 -17.61 -19.95
N MET A 494 19.94 -16.72 -18.96
CA MET A 494 21.19 -16.64 -18.19
C MET A 494 21.45 -17.88 -17.32
N LEU A 495 20.40 -18.61 -16.90
CA LEU A 495 20.55 -19.76 -16.01
C LEU A 495 21.38 -20.90 -16.60
N PRO A 496 21.12 -21.37 -17.85
CA PRO A 496 22.00 -22.35 -18.49
C PRO A 496 23.42 -21.82 -18.71
N ALA A 497 23.58 -20.52 -18.95
CA ALA A 497 24.92 -19.92 -19.03
C ALA A 497 25.65 -20.01 -17.68
N GLN A 498 25.02 -19.60 -16.58
CA GLN A 498 25.58 -19.67 -15.23
C GLN A 498 25.93 -21.11 -14.83
N TYR A 499 25.12 -22.10 -15.24
CA TYR A 499 25.44 -23.52 -15.03
C TYR A 499 26.75 -23.90 -15.73
N VAL A 500 26.92 -23.53 -17.00
CA VAL A 500 28.17 -23.77 -17.75
C VAL A 500 29.36 -23.09 -17.07
N LEU A 501 29.17 -21.84 -16.62
CA LEU A 501 30.23 -21.10 -15.93
C LEU A 501 30.62 -21.76 -14.61
N MET A 502 29.63 -22.21 -13.83
CA MET A 502 29.86 -22.97 -12.60
C MET A 502 30.68 -24.23 -12.91
N CYS A 503 30.26 -25.05 -13.87
CA CYS A 503 30.98 -26.26 -14.26
C CYS A 503 32.42 -25.96 -14.71
N TYR A 504 32.63 -24.89 -15.47
CA TYR A 504 33.98 -24.49 -15.90
C TYR A 504 34.86 -24.06 -14.71
N ILE A 505 34.30 -23.28 -13.77
CA ILE A 505 35.00 -22.81 -12.56
C ILE A 505 35.38 -23.99 -11.66
N THR A 506 34.45 -24.92 -11.42
CA THR A 506 34.63 -26.07 -10.53
C THR A 506 35.28 -27.28 -11.22
N GLN A 507 35.60 -27.16 -12.50
CA GLN A 507 36.12 -28.25 -13.34
C GLN A 507 35.20 -29.46 -13.38
N THR A 508 33.89 -29.25 -13.22
CA THR A 508 32.87 -30.29 -13.32
C THR A 508 32.62 -30.60 -14.80
N PRO A 509 32.74 -31.87 -15.23
CA PRO A 509 32.56 -32.23 -16.64
C PRO A 509 31.09 -32.04 -17.07
N ILE A 510 30.90 -31.54 -18.28
CA ILE A 510 29.59 -31.47 -18.94
C ILE A 510 29.51 -32.61 -19.96
N SER A 511 28.53 -33.50 -19.84
CA SER A 511 28.34 -34.60 -20.79
C SER A 511 27.96 -34.08 -22.19
N SER A 512 28.26 -34.86 -23.23
CA SER A 512 27.91 -34.51 -24.61
C SER A 512 26.40 -34.27 -24.79
N GLU A 513 25.56 -35.08 -24.15
CA GLU A 513 24.10 -34.91 -24.14
C GLU A 513 23.70 -33.59 -23.48
N ARG A 514 24.25 -33.29 -22.30
CA ARG A 514 23.98 -32.04 -21.59
C ARG A 514 24.43 -30.83 -22.39
N ARG A 515 25.60 -30.90 -23.02
CA ARG A 515 26.11 -29.84 -23.92
C ARG A 515 25.13 -29.56 -25.05
N LEU A 516 24.62 -30.59 -25.73
CA LEU A 516 23.65 -30.42 -26.81
C LEU A 516 22.32 -29.81 -26.31
N ALA A 517 21.84 -30.24 -25.14
CA ALA A 517 20.65 -29.67 -24.52
C ALA A 517 20.81 -28.18 -24.18
N LEU A 518 21.95 -27.80 -23.58
CA LEU A 518 22.26 -26.41 -23.26
C LEU A 518 22.31 -25.55 -24.53
N LEU A 519 23.00 -25.99 -25.58
CA LEU A 519 23.05 -25.27 -26.85
C LEU A 519 21.67 -25.15 -27.51
N LYS A 520 20.83 -26.18 -27.42
CA LYS A 520 19.43 -26.13 -27.87
C LYS A 520 18.66 -25.05 -27.10
N GLN A 521 18.75 -25.04 -25.75
CA GLN A 521 18.08 -24.04 -24.92
C GLN A 521 18.55 -22.60 -25.24
N LEU A 522 19.85 -22.39 -25.43
CA LEU A 522 20.39 -21.08 -25.83
C LEU A 522 19.83 -20.64 -27.19
N LYS A 523 19.74 -21.56 -28.16
CA LYS A 523 19.16 -21.26 -29.48
C LYS A 523 17.67 -20.93 -29.41
N THR A 524 16.89 -21.67 -28.63
CA THR A 524 15.41 -21.50 -28.55
C THR A 524 14.99 -20.26 -27.77
N THR A 525 15.87 -19.70 -26.94
CA THR A 525 15.59 -18.52 -26.10
C THR A 525 16.09 -17.22 -26.73
N ARG A 526 16.55 -17.24 -27.98
CA ARG A 526 16.94 -16.04 -28.73
C ARG A 526 15.74 -15.15 -29.00
N LEU A 527 15.94 -13.86 -28.84
CA LEU A 527 15.02 -12.82 -29.32
C LEU A 527 14.98 -12.82 -30.85
N SER A 528 13.96 -12.20 -31.44
CA SER A 528 13.82 -12.07 -32.90
C SER A 528 14.99 -11.36 -33.56
N CYS A 529 15.68 -10.46 -32.85
CA CYS A 529 16.91 -9.81 -33.31
C CYS A 529 18.17 -10.70 -33.24
N GLY A 530 18.03 -11.96 -32.83
CA GLY A 530 19.14 -12.90 -32.72
C GLY A 530 20.00 -12.76 -31.45
N LEU A 531 19.62 -11.90 -30.50
CA LEU A 531 20.31 -11.67 -29.23
C LEU A 531 19.53 -12.25 -28.04
N TRP A 532 19.93 -11.93 -26.80
CA TRP A 532 19.23 -12.35 -25.59
C TRP A 532 18.98 -11.21 -24.61
N GLY A 533 17.88 -11.32 -23.87
CA GLY A 533 17.50 -10.42 -22.79
C GLY A 533 17.01 -11.19 -21.56
N LEU A 534 16.41 -10.51 -20.59
CA LEU A 534 15.87 -11.16 -19.38
C LEU A 534 14.72 -12.12 -19.70
N HIS A 535 13.92 -11.81 -20.71
CA HIS A 535 12.77 -12.59 -21.19
C HIS A 535 12.44 -12.26 -22.66
N GLU A 536 11.52 -12.99 -23.29
CA GLU A 536 11.23 -12.84 -24.75
C GLU A 536 10.65 -11.48 -25.15
N LYS A 537 9.99 -10.77 -24.23
CA LYS A 537 9.49 -9.39 -24.41
C LYS A 537 10.48 -8.28 -24.03
N SER A 538 11.68 -8.63 -23.58
CA SER A 538 12.69 -7.65 -23.19
C SER A 538 13.51 -7.21 -24.41
N GLN A 539 14.09 -6.01 -24.33
CA GLN A 539 15.18 -5.61 -25.23
C GLN A 539 16.42 -6.52 -25.05
N PRO A 540 17.40 -6.51 -25.95
CA PRO A 540 18.68 -7.17 -25.71
C PRO A 540 19.41 -6.59 -24.49
N TYR A 541 19.91 -7.49 -23.63
CA TYR A 541 20.76 -7.15 -22.49
C TYR A 541 22.20 -7.56 -22.82
N LEU A 542 23.13 -6.61 -22.70
CA LEU A 542 24.58 -6.84 -22.64
C LEU A 542 24.89 -7.86 -21.56
N PHE A 543 24.28 -7.79 -20.37
CA PHE A 543 24.49 -8.80 -19.33
C PHE A 543 24.21 -10.23 -19.82
N VAL A 544 22.97 -10.48 -20.27
CA VAL A 544 22.52 -11.83 -20.61
C VAL A 544 23.22 -12.33 -21.89
N THR A 545 23.32 -11.45 -22.90
CA THR A 545 23.99 -11.78 -24.17
C THR A 545 25.47 -12.11 -23.96
N THR A 546 26.19 -11.35 -23.14
CA THR A 546 27.60 -11.64 -22.85
C THR A 546 27.77 -12.94 -22.08
N LEU A 547 26.95 -13.23 -21.06
CA LEU A 547 27.04 -14.51 -20.35
C LEU A 547 26.81 -15.70 -21.27
N ILE A 548 25.81 -15.61 -22.14
CA ILE A 548 25.49 -16.67 -23.10
C ILE A 548 26.60 -16.83 -24.14
N TYR A 549 27.15 -15.73 -24.64
CA TYR A 549 28.29 -15.74 -25.54
C TYR A 549 29.48 -16.49 -24.91
N VAL A 550 29.86 -16.13 -23.69
CA VAL A 550 30.97 -16.77 -22.97
C VAL A 550 30.68 -18.26 -22.70
N ALA A 551 29.47 -18.60 -22.26
CA ALA A 551 29.08 -19.99 -22.02
C ALA A 551 29.13 -20.83 -23.31
N ALA A 552 28.66 -20.30 -24.44
CA ALA A 552 28.71 -20.99 -25.72
C ALA A 552 30.15 -21.18 -26.23
N ARG A 553 31.03 -20.18 -26.05
CA ARG A 553 32.48 -20.32 -26.32
C ARG A 553 33.10 -21.44 -25.47
N ILE A 554 32.75 -21.53 -24.18
CA ILE A 554 33.18 -22.63 -23.29
C ILE A 554 32.65 -24.00 -23.78
N LEU A 555 31.43 -24.03 -24.33
CA LEU A 555 30.86 -25.22 -24.96
C LEU A 555 31.44 -25.51 -26.36
N GLY A 556 32.43 -24.74 -26.82
CA GLY A 556 33.15 -24.97 -28.08
C GLY A 556 32.39 -24.54 -29.34
N VAL A 557 31.50 -23.55 -29.25
CA VAL A 557 30.89 -22.87 -30.42
C VAL A 557 31.84 -21.77 -30.86
N GLU A 558 32.21 -21.70 -32.13
CA GLU A 558 33.10 -20.65 -32.65
C GLU A 558 32.40 -19.29 -32.80
N LYS A 559 33.17 -18.19 -32.69
CA LYS A 559 32.61 -16.82 -32.66
C LYS A 559 31.94 -16.42 -33.98
N GLU A 560 32.37 -17.00 -35.10
CA GLU A 560 31.80 -16.79 -36.43
C GLU A 560 30.51 -17.58 -36.66
N GLU A 561 30.16 -18.52 -35.78
CA GLU A 561 28.95 -19.32 -35.98
C GLU A 561 27.67 -18.45 -35.85
N PRO A 562 26.60 -18.76 -36.60
CA PRO A 562 25.36 -17.96 -36.61
C PRO A 562 24.68 -17.80 -35.24
N LEU A 563 25.03 -18.63 -34.27
CA LEU A 563 24.58 -18.49 -32.89
C LEU A 563 25.23 -17.28 -32.20
N LEU A 564 26.52 -17.02 -32.45
CA LEU A 564 27.33 -16.06 -31.70
C LEU A 564 27.73 -14.80 -32.47
N ALA A 565 27.82 -14.86 -33.80
CA ALA A 565 28.27 -13.72 -34.60
C ALA A 565 27.47 -12.42 -34.30
N PRO A 566 26.12 -12.43 -34.26
CA PRO A 566 25.35 -11.23 -33.93
C PRO A 566 25.58 -10.74 -32.48
N ALA A 567 25.82 -11.68 -31.55
CA ALA A 567 26.09 -11.33 -30.16
C ALA A 567 27.44 -10.63 -29.99
N LEU A 568 28.48 -11.08 -30.70
CA LEU A 568 29.78 -10.43 -30.69
C LEU A 568 29.72 -9.02 -31.30
N GLU A 569 29.00 -8.88 -32.42
CA GLU A 569 28.75 -7.59 -33.07
C GLU A 569 28.07 -6.63 -32.09
N PHE A 570 26.96 -7.04 -31.48
CA PHE A 570 26.26 -6.26 -30.47
C PHE A 570 27.18 -5.87 -29.30
N ILE A 571 27.95 -6.81 -28.74
CA ILE A 571 28.88 -6.51 -27.64
C ILE A 571 29.89 -5.43 -28.03
N ARG A 572 30.41 -5.47 -29.26
CA ARG A 572 31.36 -4.47 -29.77
C ARG A 572 30.69 -3.11 -30.00
N GLU A 573 29.48 -3.10 -30.54
CA GLU A 573 28.68 -1.88 -30.72
C GLU A 573 28.36 -1.18 -29.40
N GLN A 574 28.16 -1.95 -28.31
CA GLN A 574 27.98 -1.38 -26.96
C GLN A 574 29.29 -0.85 -26.33
N GLY A 575 30.40 -0.84 -27.08
CA GLY A 575 31.72 -0.42 -26.57
C GLY A 575 32.45 -1.50 -25.77
N GLY A 576 32.07 -2.77 -25.94
CA GLY A 576 32.55 -3.91 -25.15
C GLY A 576 31.78 -4.09 -23.84
N ILE A 577 32.37 -4.83 -22.90
CA ILE A 577 31.67 -5.28 -21.68
C ILE A 577 31.87 -4.40 -20.43
N LEU A 578 32.49 -3.21 -20.55
CA LEU A 578 32.79 -2.35 -19.39
C LEU A 578 31.54 -1.78 -18.69
N ALA A 579 30.45 -1.65 -19.43
CA ALA A 579 29.18 -1.12 -18.94
C ALA A 579 28.21 -2.22 -18.46
N ILE A 580 28.64 -3.48 -18.42
CA ILE A 580 27.78 -4.61 -18.00
C ILE A 580 27.30 -4.42 -16.54
N PRO A 581 26.05 -4.76 -16.18
CA PRO A 581 25.56 -4.77 -14.80
C PRO A 581 26.45 -5.53 -13.81
N THR A 582 26.34 -5.19 -12.52
CA THR A 582 27.20 -5.69 -11.43
C THR A 582 27.21 -7.23 -11.33
N TRP A 583 26.07 -7.90 -11.56
CA TRP A 583 26.03 -9.36 -11.60
C TRP A 583 26.84 -9.94 -12.77
N GLY A 584 26.84 -9.27 -13.93
CA GLY A 584 27.70 -9.62 -15.07
C GLY A 584 29.16 -9.43 -14.75
N LYS A 585 29.53 -8.28 -14.18
CA LYS A 585 30.92 -8.02 -13.74
C LYS A 585 31.40 -9.09 -12.77
N PHE A 586 30.55 -9.50 -11.84
CA PHE A 586 30.86 -10.53 -10.85
C PHE A 586 31.15 -11.90 -11.48
N TRP A 587 30.27 -12.40 -12.34
CA TRP A 587 30.48 -13.68 -13.05
C TRP A 587 31.72 -13.66 -13.95
N LEU A 588 31.90 -12.57 -14.71
CA LEU A 588 33.04 -12.41 -15.61
C LEU A 588 34.36 -12.21 -14.85
N ALA A 589 34.32 -11.67 -13.62
CA ALA A 589 35.49 -11.56 -12.77
C ALA A 589 36.00 -12.92 -12.30
N MET A 590 35.11 -13.84 -11.92
CA MET A 590 35.47 -15.23 -11.59
C MET A 590 36.11 -15.96 -12.77
N LEU A 591 35.65 -15.68 -14.00
CA LEU A 591 36.22 -16.24 -15.24
C LEU A 591 37.50 -15.55 -15.70
N ASN A 592 38.01 -14.57 -14.96
CA ASN A 592 39.21 -13.83 -15.32
C ASN A 592 39.12 -13.08 -16.66
N VAL A 593 37.91 -12.81 -17.15
CA VAL A 593 37.67 -11.96 -18.35
C VAL A 593 37.21 -10.55 -17.96
N TYR A 594 37.13 -10.27 -16.67
CA TYR A 594 36.92 -8.95 -16.07
C TYR A 594 37.75 -8.85 -14.78
N ASP A 595 38.24 -7.68 -14.40
CA ASP A 595 39.06 -7.52 -13.19
C ASP A 595 38.20 -7.16 -11.97
N TRP A 596 38.47 -7.79 -10.80
CA TRP A 596 37.79 -7.50 -9.54
C TRP A 596 37.84 -6.02 -9.12
N ARG A 597 38.84 -5.26 -9.58
CA ARG A 597 38.91 -3.81 -9.37
C ARG A 597 37.73 -3.07 -9.99
N GLY A 598 37.08 -3.63 -11.02
CA GLY A 598 35.89 -3.06 -11.63
C GLY A 598 34.56 -3.54 -11.04
N VAL A 599 34.60 -4.38 -10.00
CA VAL A 599 33.39 -4.83 -9.29
C VAL A 599 33.24 -3.99 -8.01
N ASN A 600 32.01 -3.55 -7.70
CA ASN A 600 31.74 -2.90 -6.42
C ASN A 600 31.90 -3.91 -5.26
N PRO A 601 32.47 -3.52 -4.10
CA PRO A 601 32.72 -4.48 -3.04
C PRO A 601 31.47 -5.13 -2.46
N VAL A 602 31.49 -6.45 -2.37
CA VAL A 602 30.51 -7.27 -1.63
C VAL A 602 31.22 -7.82 -0.39
N LEU A 603 31.21 -7.05 0.68
CA LEU A 603 32.08 -7.32 1.84
C LEU A 603 31.57 -8.51 2.68
N PRO A 604 32.38 -9.58 2.89
CA PRO A 604 32.06 -10.65 3.85
C PRO A 604 31.75 -10.11 5.25
N GLU A 605 32.47 -9.10 5.68
CA GLU A 605 32.40 -8.56 7.05
C GLU A 605 31.05 -7.94 7.41
N ALA A 606 30.18 -7.67 6.42
CA ALA A 606 28.80 -7.28 6.67
C ALA A 606 28.03 -8.34 7.50
N TRP A 607 28.41 -9.62 7.41
CA TRP A 607 27.85 -10.73 8.19
C TRP A 607 28.31 -10.76 9.66
N LEU A 608 29.31 -9.95 10.03
CA LEU A 608 29.77 -9.79 11.41
C LEU A 608 29.10 -8.61 12.12
N LEU A 609 28.27 -7.82 11.41
CA LEU A 609 27.53 -6.73 12.01
C LEU A 609 26.57 -7.27 13.10
N PRO A 610 26.23 -6.48 14.13
CA PRO A 610 25.15 -6.85 15.04
C PRO A 610 23.80 -7.00 14.30
N LYS A 611 23.04 -8.07 14.57
CA LYS A 611 21.74 -8.36 13.90
C LYS A 611 20.71 -7.23 13.98
N TRP A 612 20.79 -6.35 14.98
CA TRP A 612 19.88 -5.20 15.15
C TRP A 612 20.17 -4.03 14.18
N ILE A 613 21.32 -4.02 13.49
CA ILE A 613 21.61 -3.06 12.44
C ILE A 613 20.76 -3.40 11.22
N PRO A 614 19.94 -2.48 10.67
CA PRO A 614 19.09 -2.75 9.52
C PRO A 614 19.84 -3.33 8.30
N ALA A 615 21.07 -2.87 8.07
CA ALA A 615 21.95 -3.32 6.99
C ALA A 615 22.57 -4.72 7.20
N HIS A 616 22.37 -5.38 8.34
CA HIS A 616 22.85 -6.74 8.56
C HIS A 616 22.21 -7.70 7.52
N PRO A 617 22.99 -8.49 6.76
CA PRO A 617 22.46 -9.33 5.67
C PRO A 617 21.34 -10.30 6.07
N GLY A 618 21.36 -10.78 7.32
CA GLY A 618 20.29 -11.58 7.91
C GLY A 618 18.89 -10.92 7.91
N ASN A 619 18.80 -9.61 7.71
CA ASN A 619 17.55 -8.84 7.62
C ASN A 619 17.03 -8.69 6.17
N PHE A 620 17.82 -9.06 5.16
CA PHE A 620 17.42 -8.94 3.76
C PHE A 620 16.34 -9.97 3.41
N TYR A 621 15.56 -9.69 2.36
CA TYR A 621 14.71 -10.68 1.70
C TYR A 621 15.49 -11.96 1.38
N CYS A 622 14.87 -13.14 1.52
CA CYS A 622 15.57 -14.43 1.51
C CYS A 622 16.35 -14.68 0.20
N HIS A 623 15.79 -14.40 -0.98
CA HIS A 623 16.50 -14.52 -2.26
C HIS A 623 17.76 -13.67 -2.30
N THR A 624 17.63 -12.39 -1.96
CA THR A 624 18.78 -11.48 -1.91
C THR A 624 19.81 -11.91 -0.88
N ARG A 625 19.37 -12.31 0.32
CA ARG A 625 20.24 -12.81 1.38
C ARG A 625 21.08 -14.01 0.93
N LEU A 626 20.44 -15.00 0.30
CA LEU A 626 21.06 -16.25 -0.10
C LEU A 626 21.86 -16.16 -1.41
N ILE A 627 21.63 -15.13 -2.23
CA ILE A 627 22.48 -14.84 -3.40
C ILE A 627 23.72 -14.05 -2.95
N TYR A 628 23.54 -12.99 -2.16
CA TYR A 628 24.65 -12.14 -1.74
C TYR A 628 25.56 -12.78 -0.67
N MET A 629 25.10 -13.84 0.01
CA MET A 629 25.93 -14.62 0.93
C MET A 629 27.11 -15.31 0.20
N PRO A 630 26.91 -16.24 -0.75
CA PRO A 630 28.02 -16.81 -1.49
C PRO A 630 28.74 -15.76 -2.36
N MET A 631 28.06 -14.74 -2.88
CA MET A 631 28.76 -13.65 -3.59
C MET A 631 29.77 -12.92 -2.70
N GLY A 632 29.40 -12.64 -1.44
CA GLY A 632 30.30 -12.02 -0.46
C GLY A 632 31.51 -12.91 -0.18
N PHE A 633 31.28 -14.22 0.02
CA PHE A 633 32.36 -15.19 0.21
C PHE A 633 33.35 -15.16 -0.97
N ILE A 634 32.82 -15.29 -2.19
CA ILE A 634 33.62 -15.37 -3.42
C ILE A 634 34.37 -14.05 -3.66
N TYR A 635 33.71 -12.91 -3.46
CA TYR A 635 34.35 -11.59 -3.53
C TYR A 635 35.49 -11.47 -2.50
N GLY A 636 35.28 -11.95 -1.27
CA GLY A 636 36.31 -11.96 -0.23
C GLY A 636 37.55 -12.79 -0.60
N ARG A 637 37.38 -13.82 -1.43
CA ARG A 637 38.47 -14.64 -1.99
C ARG A 637 39.08 -14.05 -3.26
N LYS A 638 38.35 -13.20 -4.00
CA LYS A 638 38.72 -12.66 -5.32
C LYS A 638 39.23 -13.73 -6.28
N PHE A 639 38.59 -14.89 -6.27
CA PHE A 639 39.00 -16.00 -7.13
C PHE A 639 38.89 -15.62 -8.60
N GLN A 640 39.85 -16.09 -9.40
CA GLN A 640 39.81 -16.03 -10.86
C GLN A 640 40.34 -17.34 -11.42
N VAL A 641 39.70 -17.90 -12.45
CA VAL A 641 40.22 -19.06 -13.17
C VAL A 641 41.59 -18.75 -13.81
N PRO A 642 42.46 -19.75 -14.01
CA PRO A 642 43.71 -19.56 -14.73
C PRO A 642 43.49 -18.99 -16.14
N VAL A 643 44.44 -18.18 -16.61
CA VAL A 643 44.41 -17.64 -17.98
C VAL A 643 44.78 -18.77 -18.95
N THR A 644 43.76 -19.32 -19.61
CA THR A 644 43.91 -20.31 -20.69
C THR A 644 43.84 -19.62 -22.06
N PRO A 645 44.22 -20.30 -23.16
CA PRO A 645 44.07 -19.73 -24.51
C PRO A 645 42.64 -19.25 -24.83
N LEU A 646 41.63 -19.95 -24.31
CA LEU A 646 40.23 -19.54 -24.42
C LEU A 646 39.97 -18.22 -23.67
N ILE A 647 40.48 -18.07 -22.45
CA ILE A 647 40.32 -16.83 -21.66
C ILE A 647 41.03 -15.65 -22.34
N GLU A 648 42.23 -15.85 -22.88
CA GLU A 648 42.94 -14.81 -23.65
C GLU A 648 42.14 -14.39 -24.89
N THR A 649 41.62 -15.39 -25.61
CA THR A 649 40.77 -15.17 -26.78
C THR A 649 39.51 -14.37 -26.40
N LEU A 650 38.80 -14.76 -25.34
CA LEU A 650 37.63 -14.03 -24.84
C LEU A 650 37.95 -12.58 -24.45
N ARG A 651 39.10 -12.32 -23.82
CA ARG A 651 39.56 -10.96 -23.51
C ARG A 651 39.78 -10.12 -24.78
N SER A 652 40.24 -10.73 -25.87
CA SER A 652 40.40 -10.03 -27.16
C SER A 652 39.08 -9.82 -27.89
N GLU A 653 38.09 -10.69 -27.67
CA GLU A 653 36.78 -10.63 -28.32
C GLU A 653 35.86 -9.58 -27.70
N LEU A 654 35.82 -9.52 -26.35
CA LEU A 654 34.81 -8.79 -25.57
C LEU A 654 35.13 -7.31 -25.31
N TYR A 655 36.29 -6.83 -25.75
CA TYR A 655 36.76 -5.46 -25.52
C TYR A 655 37.12 -4.78 -26.84
N VAL A 656 36.83 -3.48 -26.93
CA VAL A 656 37.19 -2.65 -28.10
C VAL A 656 38.64 -2.19 -28.04
N SER A 657 39.15 -1.94 -26.83
CA SER A 657 40.56 -1.65 -26.56
C SER A 657 41.30 -2.88 -26.05
N ASP A 658 42.64 -2.85 -26.09
CA ASP A 658 43.46 -3.86 -25.42
C ASP A 658 43.07 -4.01 -23.94
N TYR A 659 42.75 -5.25 -23.55
CA TYR A 659 42.36 -5.63 -22.19
C TYR A 659 43.37 -5.13 -21.14
N GLN A 660 44.66 -5.16 -21.45
CA GLN A 660 45.71 -4.76 -20.50
C GLN A 660 45.70 -3.25 -20.20
N GLN A 661 45.12 -2.44 -21.10
CA GLN A 661 45.07 -0.98 -20.98
C GLN A 661 43.79 -0.50 -20.27
N VAL A 662 42.85 -1.40 -19.98
CA VAL A 662 41.56 -1.07 -19.36
C VAL A 662 41.74 -0.62 -17.90
N ASN A 663 41.20 0.56 -17.58
CA ASN A 663 41.10 1.02 -16.20
C ASN A 663 39.82 0.51 -15.52
N PHE A 664 39.85 -0.72 -15.03
CA PHE A 664 38.70 -1.37 -14.40
C PHE A 664 38.15 -0.60 -13.19
N SER A 665 38.97 0.11 -12.44
CA SER A 665 38.48 0.88 -11.26
C SER A 665 37.48 1.97 -11.66
N LYS A 666 37.59 2.54 -12.87
CA LYS A 666 36.62 3.52 -13.40
C LYS A 666 35.33 2.86 -13.90
N ALA A 667 35.35 1.55 -14.18
CA ALA A 667 34.19 0.83 -14.69
C ALA A 667 33.20 0.38 -13.59
N ARG A 668 33.53 0.52 -12.30
CA ARG A 668 32.66 0.10 -11.18
C ARG A 668 31.22 0.60 -11.29
N LEU A 669 31.05 1.89 -11.55
CA LEU A 669 29.75 2.54 -11.69
C LEU A 669 29.39 2.83 -13.15
N ASN A 670 30.19 2.33 -14.11
CA ASN A 670 29.83 2.35 -15.52
C ASN A 670 28.77 1.28 -15.76
N LEU A 671 27.57 1.69 -16.14
CA LEU A 671 26.42 0.83 -16.35
C LEU A 671 25.71 1.26 -17.63
N ARG A 672 25.34 0.30 -18.48
CA ARG A 672 24.52 0.51 -19.66
C ARG A 672 23.12 0.94 -19.21
N GLN A 673 22.72 2.17 -19.54
CA GLN A 673 21.54 2.80 -18.94
C GLN A 673 20.24 2.07 -19.28
N GLU A 674 20.18 1.44 -20.44
CA GLU A 674 19.05 0.66 -20.92
C GLU A 674 18.74 -0.55 -20.01
N GLU A 675 19.72 -1.06 -19.27
CA GLU A 675 19.55 -2.22 -18.36
C GLU A 675 19.32 -1.81 -16.90
N VAL A 676 19.40 -0.52 -16.59
CA VAL A 676 19.29 -0.01 -15.23
C VAL A 676 17.86 0.42 -14.97
N TYR A 677 17.08 -0.49 -14.38
CA TYR A 677 15.72 -0.18 -13.90
C TYR A 677 15.75 0.56 -12.54
N ASN A 678 16.63 0.12 -11.63
CA ASN A 678 16.81 0.67 -10.29
C ASN A 678 18.25 1.21 -10.14
N PRO A 679 18.51 2.48 -10.50
CA PRO A 679 19.85 3.03 -10.47
C PRO A 679 20.41 3.11 -9.03
N PRO A 680 21.72 2.90 -8.82
CA PRO A 680 22.32 3.02 -7.49
C PRO A 680 22.02 4.37 -6.84
N SER A 681 21.39 4.33 -5.66
CA SER A 681 21.01 5.53 -4.93
C SER A 681 22.25 6.35 -4.51
N LYS A 682 22.05 7.62 -4.14
CA LYS A 682 23.13 8.46 -3.57
C LYS A 682 23.73 7.81 -2.31
N VAL A 683 22.91 7.15 -1.49
CA VAL A 683 23.37 6.47 -0.28
C VAL A 683 24.16 5.22 -0.62
N LEU A 684 23.72 4.42 -1.59
CA LEU A 684 24.45 3.24 -2.03
C LEU A 684 25.80 3.60 -2.65
N LYS A 685 25.86 4.68 -3.45
CA LYS A 685 27.13 5.20 -3.98
C LYS A 685 28.10 5.61 -2.86
N LEU A 686 27.58 6.20 -1.78
CA LEU A 686 28.37 6.52 -0.59
C LEU A 686 28.85 5.25 0.15
N ILE A 687 27.98 4.24 0.29
CA ILE A 687 28.37 2.93 0.81
C ILE A 687 29.50 2.34 -0.03
N TYR A 688 29.36 2.33 -1.36
CA TYR A 688 30.43 1.85 -2.23
C TYR A 688 31.73 2.63 -2.06
N PHE A 689 31.68 3.95 -1.91
CA PHE A 689 32.88 4.74 -1.65
C PHE A 689 33.60 4.27 -0.39
N PHE A 690 32.89 4.14 0.74
CA PHE A 690 33.48 3.68 2.00
C PHE A 690 33.90 2.20 1.95
N SER A 691 33.11 1.34 1.33
CA SER A 691 33.46 -0.07 1.14
C SER A 691 34.72 -0.23 0.30
N ASN A 692 34.91 0.59 -0.75
CA ASN A 692 36.13 0.59 -1.55
C ASN A 692 37.35 1.08 -0.76
N LEU A 693 37.15 2.04 0.15
CA LEU A 693 38.21 2.51 1.04
C LEU A 693 38.60 1.43 2.03
N TYR A 694 37.62 0.80 2.68
CA TYR A 694 37.82 -0.33 3.59
C TYR A 694 38.50 -1.50 2.89
N GLU A 695 38.09 -1.84 1.67
CA GLU A 695 38.63 -2.99 0.93
C GLU A 695 40.15 -2.92 0.72
N ARG A 696 40.73 -1.70 0.65
CA ARG A 696 42.18 -1.50 0.53
C ARG A 696 42.95 -1.92 1.78
N TRP A 697 42.32 -1.88 2.95
CA TRP A 697 42.96 -2.07 4.26
C TRP A 697 42.16 -3.02 5.17
N HIS A 698 41.36 -3.90 4.59
CA HIS A 698 40.50 -4.80 5.34
C HIS A 698 41.29 -5.70 6.29
N HIS A 699 40.69 -6.04 7.43
CA HIS A 699 41.34 -6.87 8.43
C HIS A 699 41.20 -8.37 8.07
N GLN A 700 42.32 -9.02 7.75
CA GLN A 700 42.34 -10.43 7.31
C GLN A 700 41.65 -11.38 8.30
N GLY A 701 41.87 -11.21 9.61
CA GLY A 701 41.24 -12.06 10.62
C GLY A 701 39.71 -11.93 10.69
N TRP A 702 39.16 -10.75 10.37
CA TRP A 702 37.70 -10.54 10.36
C TRP A 702 37.11 -11.13 9.09
N ARG A 703 37.79 -10.96 7.96
CA ARG A 703 37.42 -11.60 6.70
C ARG A 703 37.36 -13.12 6.84
N SER A 704 38.39 -13.74 7.39
CA SER A 704 38.42 -15.20 7.61
C SER A 704 37.29 -15.65 8.54
N LYS A 705 37.01 -14.91 9.61
CA LYS A 705 35.89 -15.20 10.53
C LYS A 705 34.53 -15.10 9.84
N ALA A 706 34.32 -14.05 9.04
CA ALA A 706 33.09 -13.86 8.28
C ALA A 706 32.90 -15.01 7.27
N ILE A 707 33.95 -15.33 6.53
CA ILE A 707 33.97 -16.43 5.56
C ILE A 707 33.62 -17.77 6.21
N ALA A 708 34.22 -18.11 7.35
CA ALA A 708 33.89 -19.35 8.07
C ALA A 708 32.41 -19.40 8.47
N SER A 709 31.87 -18.31 9.02
CA SER A 709 30.45 -18.21 9.37
C SER A 709 29.52 -18.32 8.16
N MET A 710 29.93 -17.83 6.99
CA MET A 710 29.15 -17.93 5.75
C MET A 710 29.14 -19.37 5.23
N VAL A 711 30.25 -20.11 5.34
CA VAL A 711 30.29 -21.55 4.98
C VAL A 711 29.32 -22.36 5.83
N ASP A 712 29.26 -22.09 7.15
CA ASP A 712 28.30 -22.75 8.03
C ASP A 712 26.85 -22.47 7.61
N CYS A 713 26.55 -21.23 7.19
CA CYS A 713 25.23 -20.87 6.67
C CYS A 713 24.93 -21.55 5.32
N ILE A 714 25.91 -21.65 4.42
CA ILE A 714 25.75 -22.33 3.13
C ILE A 714 25.48 -23.82 3.32
N ARG A 715 26.21 -24.49 4.22
CA ARG A 715 25.97 -25.90 4.54
C ARG A 715 24.59 -26.12 5.16
N PHE A 716 24.18 -25.25 6.08
CA PHE A 716 22.83 -25.31 6.63
C PHE A 716 21.75 -25.14 5.55
N GLU A 717 21.93 -24.18 4.64
CA GLU A 717 21.01 -23.99 3.51
C GLU A 717 20.91 -25.25 2.65
N LEU A 718 22.03 -25.86 2.25
CA LEU A 718 22.03 -27.09 1.46
C LEU A 718 21.35 -28.24 2.22
N GLN A 719 21.73 -28.48 3.47
CA GLN A 719 21.20 -29.61 4.26
C GLN A 719 19.70 -29.50 4.51
N THR A 720 19.16 -28.29 4.63
CA THR A 720 17.74 -28.05 4.91
C THR A 720 16.87 -27.82 3.67
N THR A 721 17.44 -27.95 2.47
CA THR A 721 16.75 -27.82 1.17
C THR A 721 17.03 -29.01 0.24
N ASP A 722 17.38 -30.16 0.83
CA ASP A 722 17.83 -31.36 0.12
C ASP A 722 18.84 -31.04 -0.99
N TYR A 723 19.77 -30.13 -0.67
CA TYR A 723 20.89 -29.68 -1.49
C TYR A 723 20.50 -28.97 -2.79
N THR A 724 19.26 -28.49 -2.89
CA THR A 724 18.78 -27.73 -4.06
C THR A 724 18.91 -26.22 -3.90
N SER A 725 19.02 -25.73 -2.66
CA SER A 725 18.96 -24.31 -2.27
C SER A 725 17.62 -23.64 -2.63
N LEU A 726 17.42 -22.40 -2.20
CA LEU A 726 16.20 -21.63 -2.53
C LEU A 726 15.96 -21.45 -4.05
N SER A 727 17.01 -21.31 -4.84
CA SER A 727 16.93 -21.05 -6.29
C SER A 727 18.14 -21.65 -7.03
N PRO A 728 18.05 -21.86 -8.36
CA PRO A 728 19.19 -22.30 -9.16
C PRO A 728 20.37 -21.31 -9.05
N VAL A 729 20.11 -19.99 -9.01
CA VAL A 729 21.16 -18.96 -8.90
C VAL A 729 21.95 -19.11 -7.60
N SER A 730 21.25 -19.20 -6.45
CA SER A 730 21.90 -19.40 -5.16
C SER A 730 22.59 -20.76 -5.06
N GLY A 731 21.99 -21.81 -5.64
CA GLY A 731 22.57 -23.16 -5.66
C GLY A 731 23.91 -23.22 -6.40
N LEU A 732 23.99 -22.62 -7.59
CA LEU A 732 25.24 -22.55 -8.36
C LEU A 732 26.32 -21.76 -7.60
N LEU A 733 25.97 -20.64 -6.98
CA LEU A 733 26.91 -19.84 -6.19
C LEU A 733 27.37 -20.55 -4.91
N ASN A 734 26.47 -21.29 -4.24
CA ASN A 734 26.80 -22.11 -3.08
C ASN A 734 27.81 -23.21 -3.43
N ILE A 735 27.63 -23.89 -4.57
CA ILE A 735 28.57 -24.90 -5.08
C ILE A 735 29.95 -24.28 -5.32
N ILE A 736 30.02 -23.13 -5.99
CA ILE A 736 31.29 -22.42 -6.23
C ILE A 736 31.95 -22.02 -4.90
N ALA A 737 31.19 -21.44 -3.98
CA ALA A 737 31.71 -20.99 -2.69
C ALA A 737 32.27 -22.17 -1.87
N LEU A 738 31.58 -23.30 -1.81
CA LEU A 738 32.08 -24.51 -1.14
C LEU A 738 33.31 -25.08 -1.84
N TRP A 739 33.31 -25.17 -3.17
CA TRP A 739 34.47 -25.66 -3.92
C TRP A 739 35.73 -24.80 -3.69
N LEU A 740 35.56 -23.48 -3.59
CA LEU A 740 36.64 -22.54 -3.25
C LEU A 740 37.08 -22.63 -1.78
N TYR A 741 36.23 -23.13 -0.90
CA TYR A 741 36.56 -23.37 0.49
C TYR A 741 37.33 -24.68 0.67
N ASP A 742 36.77 -25.76 0.12
CA ASP A 742 37.31 -27.11 0.08
C ASP A 742 36.77 -27.84 -1.16
N SER A 743 37.62 -28.10 -2.13
CA SER A 743 37.24 -28.77 -3.38
C SER A 743 36.79 -30.22 -3.18
N ASN A 744 37.08 -30.81 -2.02
CA ASN A 744 36.68 -32.17 -1.64
C ASN A 744 35.47 -32.20 -0.70
N ASP A 745 34.80 -31.07 -0.47
CA ASP A 745 33.62 -31.02 0.40
C ASP A 745 32.53 -31.98 -0.11
N ALA A 746 32.10 -32.89 0.77
CA ALA A 746 31.13 -33.93 0.45
C ALA A 746 29.77 -33.36 0.01
N ASP A 747 29.42 -32.15 0.47
CA ASP A 747 28.16 -31.49 0.13
C ASP A 747 28.11 -31.08 -1.36
N ILE A 748 29.26 -30.87 -2.01
CA ILE A 748 29.34 -30.46 -3.43
C ILE A 748 28.77 -31.53 -4.36
N GLN A 749 29.17 -32.79 -4.16
CA GLN A 749 28.71 -33.89 -5.02
C GLN A 749 27.20 -34.10 -4.91
N ARG A 750 26.66 -33.95 -3.69
CA ARG A 750 25.23 -34.04 -3.46
C ARG A 750 24.49 -32.85 -4.06
N ALA A 751 25.02 -31.62 -3.92
CA ALA A 751 24.44 -30.44 -4.54
C ALA A 751 24.40 -30.51 -6.07
N LEU A 752 25.48 -30.98 -6.71
CA LEU A 752 25.51 -31.22 -8.16
C LEU A 752 24.44 -32.23 -8.60
N LYS A 753 24.33 -33.35 -7.89
CA LYS A 753 23.31 -34.37 -8.18
C LYS A 753 21.88 -33.84 -7.96
N ARG A 754 21.66 -33.04 -6.93
CA ARG A 754 20.33 -32.52 -6.59
C ARG A 754 19.94 -31.28 -7.40
N PHE A 755 20.91 -30.59 -8.01
CA PHE A 755 20.64 -29.53 -8.99
C PHE A 755 19.74 -30.00 -10.14
N GLU A 756 19.72 -31.31 -10.43
CA GLU A 756 18.80 -31.90 -11.41
C GLU A 756 17.31 -31.63 -11.10
N GLY A 757 16.95 -31.28 -9.85
CA GLY A 757 15.61 -30.80 -9.52
C GLY A 757 15.20 -29.52 -10.25
N TRP A 758 16.15 -28.69 -10.68
CA TRP A 758 15.91 -27.46 -11.45
C TRP A 758 15.81 -27.68 -12.96
N ILE A 759 15.76 -28.93 -13.40
CA ILE A 759 15.68 -29.28 -14.81
C ILE A 759 14.27 -29.65 -15.18
N TRP A 760 13.81 -29.05 -16.27
CA TRP A 760 12.59 -29.44 -16.95
C TRP A 760 12.91 -30.18 -18.24
N GLN A 761 12.15 -31.23 -18.54
CA GLN A 761 12.32 -32.00 -19.75
C GLN A 761 10.96 -32.35 -20.35
N ASP A 762 10.82 -32.10 -21.65
CA ASP A 762 9.69 -32.57 -22.44
C ASP A 762 10.16 -32.96 -23.86
N GLU A 763 9.28 -33.65 -24.58
CA GLU A 763 9.57 -34.17 -25.93
C GLU A 763 9.80 -33.05 -26.95
N ARG A 764 9.07 -31.94 -26.83
CA ARG A 764 9.07 -30.83 -27.79
C ARG A 764 10.38 -30.04 -27.74
N ASN A 765 10.74 -29.57 -26.56
CA ASN A 765 11.81 -28.61 -26.36
C ASN A 765 13.08 -29.27 -25.80
N GLY A 766 13.04 -30.53 -25.35
CA GLY A 766 14.19 -31.27 -24.81
C GLY A 766 14.44 -30.99 -23.33
N LEU A 767 15.70 -30.92 -22.89
CA LEU A 767 16.08 -30.59 -21.52
C LEU A 767 16.37 -29.09 -21.38
N ARG A 768 15.89 -28.45 -20.31
CA ARG A 768 16.10 -27.04 -19.97
C ARG A 768 16.37 -26.84 -18.48
N ILE A 769 17.23 -25.89 -18.13
CA ILE A 769 17.36 -25.41 -16.75
C ILE A 769 16.33 -24.30 -16.53
N THR A 770 15.47 -24.47 -15.52
CA THR A 770 14.38 -23.54 -15.20
C THR A 770 14.71 -22.63 -14.02
N GLY A 771 13.97 -21.51 -13.92
CA GLY A 771 14.11 -20.58 -12.79
C GLY A 771 13.40 -21.07 -11.53
N ALA A 772 12.34 -21.85 -11.69
CA ALA A 772 11.56 -22.43 -10.61
C ALA A 772 10.90 -23.74 -11.04
N ARG A 773 10.35 -24.45 -10.05
CA ARG A 773 9.50 -25.64 -10.18
C ARG A 773 8.23 -25.37 -9.38
N SER A 774 7.07 -25.78 -9.87
CA SER A 774 5.76 -25.30 -9.37
C SER A 774 4.81 -26.41 -8.96
N SER A 775 5.29 -27.63 -8.73
CA SER A 775 4.42 -28.79 -8.50
C SER A 775 3.38 -28.60 -7.39
N THR A 776 3.74 -27.99 -6.27
CA THR A 776 2.78 -27.75 -5.17
C THR A 776 1.83 -26.59 -5.51
N TRP A 777 2.36 -25.52 -6.10
CA TRP A 777 1.59 -24.35 -6.53
C TRP A 777 0.53 -24.70 -7.59
N ASP A 778 0.95 -25.35 -8.69
CA ASP A 778 0.07 -25.74 -9.77
C ASP A 778 -0.95 -26.79 -9.32
N THR A 779 -0.53 -27.76 -8.48
CA THR A 779 -1.47 -28.75 -7.93
C THR A 779 -2.50 -28.09 -7.02
N GLY A 780 -2.12 -27.12 -6.18
CA GLY A 780 -3.05 -26.40 -5.31
C GLY A 780 -4.14 -25.68 -6.10
N PHE A 781 -3.78 -24.98 -7.19
CA PHE A 781 -4.77 -24.33 -8.05
C PHE A 781 -5.56 -25.30 -8.92
N ALA A 782 -4.94 -26.35 -9.46
CA ALA A 782 -5.64 -27.37 -10.25
C ALA A 782 -6.72 -28.07 -9.40
N ILE A 783 -6.42 -28.43 -8.15
CA ILE A 783 -7.40 -28.99 -7.21
C ILE A 783 -8.58 -28.05 -7.02
N GLN A 784 -8.34 -26.76 -6.76
CA GLN A 784 -9.43 -25.80 -6.55
C GLN A 784 -10.25 -25.53 -7.82
N ALA A 785 -9.63 -25.53 -8.99
CA ALA A 785 -10.33 -25.44 -10.27
C ALA A 785 -11.22 -26.68 -10.49
N LEU A 786 -10.72 -27.88 -10.21
CA LEU A 786 -11.48 -29.13 -10.30
C LEU A 786 -12.60 -29.21 -9.25
N GLN A 787 -12.38 -28.73 -8.03
CA GLN A 787 -13.43 -28.60 -7.01
C GLN A 787 -14.59 -27.72 -7.52
N ALA A 788 -14.27 -26.60 -8.18
CA ALA A 788 -15.28 -25.75 -8.79
C ALA A 788 -16.00 -26.43 -9.97
N ALA A 789 -15.31 -27.30 -10.72
CA ALA A 789 -15.87 -28.05 -11.84
C ALA A 789 -16.72 -29.27 -11.44
N SER A 790 -16.49 -29.83 -10.24
CA SER A 790 -17.12 -31.07 -9.77
C SER A 790 -18.65 -31.13 -9.78
N PRO A 791 -19.41 -30.02 -9.68
CA PRO A 791 -20.86 -30.06 -9.85
C PRO A 791 -21.31 -30.32 -11.30
N HIS A 792 -20.42 -30.13 -12.28
CA HIS A 792 -20.71 -30.16 -13.72
C HIS A 792 -20.06 -31.34 -14.44
N VAL A 793 -18.89 -31.78 -13.98
CA VAL A 793 -18.08 -32.84 -14.62
C VAL A 793 -17.53 -33.77 -13.53
N ASP A 794 -17.55 -35.09 -13.75
CA ASP A 794 -16.95 -36.04 -12.81
C ASP A 794 -15.42 -35.96 -12.86
N VAL A 795 -14.86 -35.41 -11.78
CA VAL A 795 -13.42 -35.21 -11.59
C VAL A 795 -12.91 -35.93 -10.34
N SER A 796 -13.75 -36.76 -9.72
CA SER A 796 -13.55 -37.34 -8.40
C SER A 796 -12.22 -38.09 -8.26
N THR A 797 -11.87 -38.92 -9.24
CA THR A 797 -10.64 -39.72 -9.25
C THR A 797 -9.39 -38.83 -9.33
N SER A 798 -9.38 -37.86 -10.24
CA SER A 798 -8.23 -36.98 -10.43
C SER A 798 -8.05 -36.02 -9.25
N LEU A 799 -9.16 -35.51 -8.71
CA LEU A 799 -9.16 -34.67 -7.51
C LEU A 799 -8.55 -35.41 -6.31
N LEU A 800 -8.97 -36.67 -6.08
CA LEU A 800 -8.45 -37.51 -5.02
C LEU A 800 -6.93 -37.71 -5.14
N ARG A 801 -6.44 -38.05 -6.34
CA ARG A 801 -5.00 -38.22 -6.62
C ARG A 801 -4.21 -36.93 -6.38
N GLY A 802 -4.77 -35.79 -6.76
CA GLY A 802 -4.19 -34.48 -6.48
C GLY A 802 -4.05 -34.20 -4.99
N GLN A 803 -5.12 -34.43 -4.23
CA GLN A 803 -5.12 -34.23 -2.78
C GLN A 803 -4.17 -35.20 -2.06
N GLN A 804 -4.07 -36.46 -2.53
CA GLN A 804 -3.09 -37.44 -2.03
C GLN A 804 -1.67 -36.94 -2.21
N PHE A 805 -1.32 -36.48 -3.43
CA PHE A 805 -0.01 -35.90 -3.68
C PHE A 805 0.24 -34.69 -2.77
N LEU A 806 -0.70 -33.74 -2.76
CA LEU A 806 -0.53 -32.48 -2.06
C LEU A 806 -0.32 -32.68 -0.56
N ALA A 807 -1.05 -33.61 0.08
CA ALA A 807 -0.88 -33.93 1.51
C ALA A 807 0.55 -34.37 1.86
N THR A 808 1.27 -35.02 0.94
CA THR A 808 2.68 -35.43 1.13
C THR A 808 3.68 -34.29 0.98
N GLN A 809 3.25 -33.10 0.54
CA GLN A 809 4.16 -31.97 0.28
C GLN A 809 4.36 -31.04 1.48
N GLN A 810 3.69 -31.30 2.61
CA GLN A 810 3.86 -30.50 3.81
C GLN A 810 5.24 -30.76 4.46
N ILE A 811 5.93 -29.70 4.90
CA ILE A 811 7.19 -29.85 5.63
C ILE A 811 6.92 -30.36 7.07
N PRO A 812 7.42 -31.55 7.47
CA PRO A 812 7.06 -32.13 8.76
C PRO A 812 7.99 -31.71 9.92
N THR A 813 9.15 -31.13 9.61
CA THR A 813 10.24 -30.97 10.58
C THR A 813 10.56 -29.51 10.93
N THR A 814 11.04 -29.33 12.16
CA THR A 814 11.74 -28.12 12.61
C THR A 814 13.23 -28.43 12.67
N PHE A 815 14.08 -27.47 12.31
CA PHE A 815 15.53 -27.63 12.35
C PHE A 815 16.13 -26.98 13.61
N PRO A 816 17.12 -27.61 14.28
CA PRO A 816 17.75 -27.05 15.46
C PRO A 816 18.53 -25.76 15.12
N ASN A 817 18.54 -24.80 16.04
CA ASN A 817 19.27 -23.53 15.92
C ASN A 817 18.93 -22.69 14.66
N ILE A 818 17.76 -22.87 14.05
CA ILE A 818 17.38 -22.23 12.78
C ILE A 818 17.48 -20.69 12.77
N GLU A 819 17.24 -20.04 13.92
CA GLU A 819 17.37 -18.60 14.09
C GLU A 819 18.83 -18.10 13.95
N HIS A 820 19.81 -18.96 14.26
CA HIS A 820 21.22 -18.68 14.05
C HIS A 820 21.47 -18.40 12.57
N PHE A 821 20.88 -19.24 11.70
CA PHE A 821 20.98 -19.21 10.24
C PHE A 821 19.95 -18.29 9.56
N HIS A 822 19.31 -17.40 10.34
CA HIS A 822 18.41 -16.37 9.83
C HIS A 822 17.19 -16.90 9.06
N ARG A 823 16.68 -18.07 9.43
CA ARG A 823 15.50 -18.68 8.79
C ARG A 823 14.36 -18.81 9.81
N ILE A 824 13.12 -18.66 9.38
CA ILE A 824 11.95 -18.97 10.22
C ILE A 824 11.69 -20.48 10.23
N ASN A 825 11.00 -20.99 11.25
CA ASN A 825 10.68 -22.42 11.31
C ASN A 825 9.72 -22.83 10.15
N PRO A 826 10.12 -23.76 9.26
CA PRO A 826 9.35 -24.11 8.07
C PRO A 826 8.27 -25.17 8.32
N LYS A 827 8.24 -25.81 9.49
CA LYS A 827 7.28 -26.87 9.83
C LYS A 827 5.85 -26.42 9.50
N GLY A 828 5.10 -27.28 8.82
CA GLY A 828 3.70 -27.05 8.46
C GLY A 828 3.49 -26.31 7.15
N GLY A 829 4.52 -25.61 6.65
CA GLY A 829 4.44 -24.87 5.39
C GLY A 829 4.56 -25.77 4.17
N PHE A 830 4.11 -25.23 3.03
CA PHE A 830 4.21 -25.84 1.71
C PHE A 830 5.07 -24.95 0.80
N CYS A 831 5.95 -25.59 0.02
CA CYS A 831 6.85 -24.92 -0.91
C CYS A 831 6.11 -24.51 -2.19
N PHE A 832 6.74 -23.64 -2.99
CA PHE A 832 6.27 -23.37 -4.36
C PHE A 832 6.46 -24.61 -5.26
N ALA A 833 7.64 -25.23 -5.15
CA ALA A 833 7.96 -26.54 -5.70
C ALA A 833 7.51 -27.66 -4.76
N GLY A 834 8.05 -28.87 -4.90
CA GLY A 834 7.80 -29.97 -3.95
C GLY A 834 8.48 -29.75 -2.59
N VAL A 835 8.12 -30.58 -1.60
CA VAL A 835 8.67 -30.53 -0.22
C VAL A 835 10.21 -30.57 -0.16
N TRP A 836 10.84 -31.17 -1.18
CA TRP A 836 12.29 -31.23 -1.32
C TRP A 836 12.97 -29.86 -1.41
N HIS A 837 12.25 -28.82 -1.89
CA HIS A 837 12.76 -27.45 -1.98
C HIS A 837 13.02 -26.85 -0.59
N GLY A 838 12.27 -27.31 0.41
CA GLY A 838 12.45 -26.99 1.81
C GLY A 838 12.07 -25.57 2.20
N TRP A 839 11.80 -24.64 1.27
CA TRP A 839 11.42 -23.25 1.53
C TRP A 839 9.91 -23.03 1.34
N PRO A 840 9.11 -23.08 2.43
CA PRO A 840 7.69 -22.85 2.33
C PRO A 840 7.37 -21.38 2.05
N VAL A 841 6.22 -21.16 1.42
CA VAL A 841 5.70 -19.82 1.04
C VAL A 841 4.29 -19.69 1.59
N SER A 842 3.92 -18.50 2.06
CA SER A 842 2.67 -18.26 2.77
C SER A 842 1.43 -18.51 1.89
N ASP A 843 1.46 -18.06 0.64
CA ASP A 843 0.41 -18.29 -0.35
C ASP A 843 0.38 -19.75 -0.80
N CYS A 844 1.52 -20.37 -1.08
CA CYS A 844 1.59 -21.79 -1.42
C CYS A 844 0.99 -22.66 -0.29
N THR A 845 1.29 -22.30 0.96
CA THR A 845 0.70 -22.94 2.15
C THR A 845 -0.81 -22.70 2.23
N ALA A 846 -1.26 -21.49 1.93
CA ALA A 846 -2.68 -21.13 1.95
C ALA A 846 -3.49 -21.83 0.85
N GLU A 847 -3.00 -21.83 -0.38
CA GLU A 847 -3.64 -22.50 -1.52
C GLU A 847 -3.62 -24.03 -1.35
N ALA A 848 -2.55 -24.59 -0.78
CA ALA A 848 -2.51 -26.00 -0.43
C ALA A 848 -3.54 -26.35 0.67
N LEU A 849 -3.65 -25.51 1.70
CA LEU A 849 -4.65 -25.66 2.75
C LEU A 849 -6.06 -25.62 2.16
N LEU A 850 -6.36 -24.66 1.28
CA LEU A 850 -7.67 -24.57 0.60
C LEU A 850 -7.99 -25.83 -0.20
N GLY A 851 -7.03 -26.38 -0.95
CA GLY A 851 -7.22 -27.62 -1.71
C GLY A 851 -7.42 -28.87 -0.85
N LEU A 852 -6.90 -28.89 0.38
CA LEU A 852 -6.97 -30.03 1.30
C LEU A 852 -8.17 -30.02 2.25
N LEU A 853 -8.83 -28.88 2.46
CA LEU A 853 -9.94 -28.76 3.41
C LEU A 853 -11.15 -29.67 3.11
N ASP A 854 -11.36 -29.98 1.82
CA ASP A 854 -12.43 -30.86 1.35
C ASP A 854 -11.92 -32.28 1.02
N ALA A 855 -10.69 -32.62 1.41
CA ALA A 855 -10.14 -33.95 1.17
C ALA A 855 -10.78 -35.00 2.12
N PRO A 856 -10.89 -36.27 1.71
CA PRO A 856 -11.29 -37.36 2.59
C PRO A 856 -10.41 -37.47 3.85
N PRO A 857 -10.97 -37.91 5.01
CA PRO A 857 -10.23 -38.02 6.26
C PRO A 857 -8.93 -38.83 6.17
N GLU A 858 -8.89 -39.87 5.33
CA GLU A 858 -7.72 -40.72 5.12
C GLU A 858 -6.56 -39.97 4.48
N ILE A 859 -6.86 -38.97 3.64
CA ILE A 859 -5.85 -38.11 3.02
C ILE A 859 -5.42 -37.03 4.02
N MET A 860 -6.39 -36.38 4.68
CA MET A 860 -6.08 -35.34 5.66
C MET A 860 -5.19 -35.86 6.78
N ALA A 861 -5.32 -37.14 7.17
CA ALA A 861 -4.46 -37.78 8.17
C ALA A 861 -2.96 -37.80 7.82
N ASN A 862 -2.59 -37.61 6.55
CA ASN A 862 -1.19 -37.54 6.11
C ASN A 862 -0.56 -36.15 6.25
N CYS A 863 -1.33 -35.15 6.68
CA CYS A 863 -0.85 -33.79 6.90
C CYS A 863 -1.45 -33.19 8.19
N ASN A 864 -0.87 -32.10 8.66
CA ASN A 864 -1.36 -31.36 9.81
C ASN A 864 -1.79 -29.96 9.39
N LEU A 865 -3.09 -29.79 9.14
CA LEU A 865 -3.66 -28.51 8.70
C LEU A 865 -3.48 -27.40 9.74
N HIS A 866 -3.42 -27.73 11.04
CA HIS A 866 -3.13 -26.75 12.09
C HIS A 866 -1.68 -26.24 12.00
N ASP A 867 -0.71 -27.12 11.74
CA ASP A 867 0.69 -26.69 11.52
C ASP A 867 0.80 -25.77 10.29
N ALA A 868 -0.05 -25.94 9.26
CA ALA A 868 -0.12 -25.03 8.11
C ALA A 868 -0.63 -23.64 8.50
N VAL A 869 -1.67 -23.56 9.34
CA VAL A 869 -2.18 -22.31 9.92
C VAL A 869 -1.08 -21.60 10.72
N GLU A 870 -0.35 -22.33 11.57
CA GLU A 870 0.77 -21.79 12.35
C GLU A 870 1.91 -21.26 11.46
N PHE A 871 2.18 -21.90 10.31
CA PHE A 871 3.12 -21.36 9.33
C PHE A 871 2.62 -20.05 8.71
N ILE A 872 1.35 -19.99 8.30
CA ILE A 872 0.75 -18.77 7.76
C ILE A 872 0.88 -17.62 8.76
N LEU A 873 0.47 -17.83 10.03
CA LEU A 873 0.53 -16.80 11.08
C LEU A 873 1.96 -16.27 11.31
N ARG A 874 2.98 -17.14 11.26
CA ARG A 874 4.40 -16.74 11.37
C ARG A 874 4.87 -15.83 10.23
N CYS A 875 4.21 -15.85 9.08
CA CYS A 875 4.52 -15.01 7.92
C CYS A 875 3.82 -13.63 7.98
N GLN A 876 2.95 -13.38 8.95
CA GLN A 876 2.26 -12.09 9.07
C GLN A 876 3.23 -10.97 9.49
N ASN A 877 3.18 -9.86 8.74
CA ASN A 877 3.92 -8.65 9.03
C ASN A 877 3.24 -7.79 10.10
N SER A 878 4.02 -6.90 10.71
CA SER A 878 3.49 -5.95 11.70
C SER A 878 2.47 -4.96 11.12
N ASP A 879 2.44 -4.76 9.79
CA ASP A 879 1.46 -3.91 9.11
C ASP A 879 0.11 -4.62 8.84
N GLY A 880 0.02 -5.93 9.11
CA GLY A 880 -1.20 -6.72 8.98
C GLY A 880 -1.26 -7.58 7.71
N GLY A 881 -0.48 -7.27 6.68
CA GLY A 881 -0.35 -8.13 5.50
C GLY A 881 0.61 -9.30 5.74
N PHE A 882 0.73 -10.19 4.76
CA PHE A 882 1.61 -11.37 4.80
C PHE A 882 2.76 -11.22 3.78
N GLY A 883 3.97 -11.56 4.21
CA GLY A 883 5.11 -11.73 3.30
C GLY A 883 5.10 -13.11 2.66
N SER A 884 6.00 -13.36 1.68
CA SER A 884 5.98 -14.62 0.93
C SER A 884 6.63 -15.76 1.71
N TYR A 885 7.97 -15.79 1.78
CA TYR A 885 8.69 -16.88 2.46
C TYR A 885 8.81 -16.67 3.96
N GLU A 886 8.87 -15.41 4.39
CA GLU A 886 9.08 -15.03 5.78
C GLU A 886 8.21 -13.81 6.13
N ARG A 887 8.10 -13.50 7.42
CA ARG A 887 7.75 -12.13 7.83
C ARG A 887 8.96 -11.20 7.71
N ARG A 888 8.71 -9.93 7.43
CA ARG A 888 9.69 -8.85 7.44
C ARG A 888 10.34 -8.73 8.81
N LYS A 889 11.68 -8.76 8.80
CA LYS A 889 12.51 -8.75 10.02
C LYS A 889 12.71 -7.38 10.64
N ILE A 890 12.55 -6.31 9.85
CA ILE A 890 12.72 -4.91 10.27
C ILE A 890 11.58 -4.04 9.74
N ARG A 891 11.25 -2.93 10.41
CA ARG A 891 10.12 -2.08 9.98
C ARG A 891 10.37 -1.27 8.71
N SER A 892 11.63 -0.88 8.48
CA SER A 892 12.04 -0.01 7.37
C SER A 892 12.39 -0.80 6.12
N THR A 893 12.18 -0.21 4.95
CA THR A 893 12.69 -0.73 3.68
C THR A 893 14.21 -0.49 3.55
N LEU A 894 14.88 -1.41 2.87
CA LEU A 894 16.29 -1.38 2.51
C LEU A 894 16.53 -1.07 1.02
N GLU A 895 15.50 -0.72 0.25
CA GLU A 895 15.65 -0.46 -1.19
C GLU A 895 16.65 0.66 -1.53
N TRP A 896 16.88 1.58 -0.61
CA TRP A 896 17.89 2.63 -0.76
C TRP A 896 19.32 2.09 -0.87
N MET A 897 19.58 0.83 -0.51
CA MET A 897 20.87 0.14 -0.70
C MET A 897 20.81 -1.02 -1.70
N ASN A 898 19.76 -1.09 -2.53
CA ASN A 898 19.61 -2.15 -3.51
C ASN A 898 20.70 -2.08 -4.61
N PRO A 899 21.59 -3.08 -4.71
CA PRO A 899 22.68 -3.09 -5.69
C PRO A 899 22.36 -3.89 -6.96
N ALA A 900 21.13 -4.37 -7.13
CA ALA A 900 20.77 -5.32 -8.18
C ALA A 900 20.52 -4.69 -9.56
N GLU A 901 20.42 -3.35 -9.65
CA GLU A 901 20.34 -2.50 -10.86
C GLU A 901 19.18 -2.80 -11.83
N MET A 902 19.04 -4.05 -12.27
CA MET A 902 17.97 -4.56 -13.12
C MET A 902 16.69 -4.88 -12.32
N PHE A 903 16.80 -5.07 -11.01
CA PHE A 903 15.71 -5.49 -10.13
C PHE A 903 15.40 -4.42 -9.06
N ALA A 904 14.11 -4.23 -8.75
CA ALA A 904 13.65 -3.37 -7.65
C ALA A 904 12.81 -4.16 -6.64
N ASN A 905 12.64 -3.61 -5.43
CA ASN A 905 11.87 -4.22 -4.34
C ASN A 905 12.37 -5.63 -4.00
N SER A 906 13.69 -5.80 -4.00
CA SER A 906 14.37 -7.09 -3.78
C SER A 906 15.15 -7.15 -2.47
N MET A 907 15.31 -6.03 -1.73
CA MET A 907 16.10 -6.02 -0.50
C MET A 907 15.28 -6.38 0.75
N THR A 908 13.99 -6.07 0.76
CA THR A 908 13.12 -6.22 1.95
C THR A 908 11.97 -7.16 1.65
N GLU A 909 11.62 -8.02 2.61
CA GLU A 909 10.38 -8.79 2.53
C GLU A 909 9.18 -7.85 2.71
N HIS A 910 8.27 -7.83 1.73
CA HIS A 910 7.11 -6.95 1.75
C HIS A 910 5.85 -7.68 2.23
N SER A 911 4.75 -6.94 2.37
CA SER A 911 3.42 -7.54 2.42
C SER A 911 2.87 -7.47 1.01
N TYR A 912 2.38 -8.58 0.46
CA TYR A 912 1.86 -8.64 -0.92
C TYR A 912 0.35 -8.85 -0.92
N ILE A 913 -0.33 -8.35 -1.96
CA ILE A 913 -1.79 -8.46 -2.07
C ILE A 913 -2.21 -9.92 -2.12
N GLU A 914 -1.50 -10.69 -2.93
CA GLU A 914 -1.77 -12.08 -3.26
C GLU A 914 -1.51 -12.97 -2.05
N CYS A 915 -0.32 -12.86 -1.44
CA CYS A 915 0.02 -13.57 -0.20
C CYS A 915 -1.00 -13.26 0.91
N THR A 916 -1.37 -11.98 1.07
CA THR A 916 -2.33 -11.59 2.10
C THR A 916 -3.73 -12.13 1.83
N ALA A 917 -4.21 -12.07 0.59
CA ALA A 917 -5.53 -12.55 0.22
C ALA A 917 -5.62 -14.08 0.34
N SER A 918 -4.64 -14.83 -0.16
CA SER A 918 -4.57 -16.29 -0.04
C SER A 918 -4.57 -16.73 1.42
N CYS A 919 -3.68 -16.17 2.24
CA CYS A 919 -3.64 -16.48 3.67
C CYS A 919 -4.96 -16.16 4.37
N LEU A 920 -5.61 -15.03 4.03
CA LEU A 920 -6.89 -14.66 4.61
C LEU A 920 -8.00 -15.65 4.22
N MET A 921 -8.10 -16.02 2.94
CA MET A 921 -9.04 -17.04 2.46
C MET A 921 -8.85 -18.37 3.19
N ALA A 922 -7.61 -18.84 3.30
CA ALA A 922 -7.29 -20.12 3.92
C ALA A 922 -7.62 -20.11 5.43
N LEU A 923 -7.23 -19.06 6.16
CA LEU A 923 -7.56 -18.89 7.58
C LEU A 923 -9.08 -18.86 7.79
N ARG A 924 -9.82 -18.09 6.98
CA ARG A 924 -11.27 -18.01 7.09
C ARG A 924 -11.95 -19.36 6.84
N LYS A 925 -11.58 -20.03 5.74
CA LYS A 925 -12.16 -21.33 5.37
C LYS A 925 -11.81 -22.42 6.38
N PHE A 926 -10.59 -22.42 6.91
CA PHE A 926 -10.20 -23.32 7.98
C PHE A 926 -11.04 -23.12 9.24
N CYS A 927 -11.25 -21.86 9.66
CA CYS A 927 -12.09 -21.56 10.82
C CYS A 927 -13.58 -21.87 10.60
N ASP A 928 -14.10 -21.71 9.38
CA ASP A 928 -15.47 -22.10 9.05
C ASP A 928 -15.64 -23.63 9.17
N ARG A 929 -14.59 -24.41 8.86
CA ARG A 929 -14.58 -25.89 8.96
C ARG A 929 -14.33 -26.41 10.37
N TYR A 930 -13.47 -25.72 11.12
CA TYR A 930 -13.00 -26.08 12.47
C TYR A 930 -13.19 -24.88 13.43
N PRO A 931 -14.44 -24.52 13.75
CA PRO A 931 -14.75 -23.33 14.56
C PRO A 931 -14.16 -23.39 15.97
N GLU A 932 -13.90 -24.58 16.50
CA GLU A 932 -13.27 -24.82 17.81
C GLU A 932 -11.80 -24.39 17.89
N ILE A 933 -11.11 -24.30 16.74
CA ILE A 933 -9.71 -23.86 16.66
C ILE A 933 -9.62 -22.34 16.56
N MET A 934 -10.74 -21.65 16.24
CA MET A 934 -10.77 -20.20 16.22
C MET A 934 -10.34 -19.63 17.57
N ASN A 935 -9.30 -18.81 17.54
CA ASN A 935 -8.76 -18.14 18.70
C ASN A 935 -8.55 -16.65 18.41
N ALA A 936 -8.21 -15.89 19.45
CA ALA A 936 -8.00 -14.45 19.32
C ALA A 936 -6.87 -14.09 18.34
N GLU A 937 -5.85 -14.94 18.21
CA GLU A 937 -4.73 -14.69 17.29
C GLU A 937 -5.16 -14.76 15.82
N ILE A 938 -5.90 -15.81 15.44
CA ILE A 938 -6.41 -15.98 14.07
C ILE A 938 -7.40 -14.87 13.73
N ASP A 939 -8.34 -14.54 14.63
CA ASP A 939 -9.30 -13.46 14.41
C ASP A 939 -8.60 -12.10 14.22
N ILE A 940 -7.64 -11.77 15.08
CA ILE A 940 -6.82 -10.55 14.94
C ILE A 940 -6.03 -10.56 13.62
N ALA A 941 -5.48 -11.71 13.22
CA ALA A 941 -4.74 -11.84 11.97
C ALA A 941 -5.64 -11.56 10.76
N ILE A 942 -6.84 -12.15 10.70
CA ILE A 942 -7.85 -11.93 9.65
C ILE A 942 -8.26 -10.45 9.60
N GLN A 943 -8.59 -9.85 10.75
CA GLN A 943 -9.01 -8.44 10.82
C GLN A 943 -7.92 -7.49 10.33
N ARG A 944 -6.67 -7.70 10.76
CA ARG A 944 -5.53 -6.87 10.35
C ARG A 944 -5.23 -7.02 8.86
N ALA A 945 -5.34 -8.22 8.32
CA ALA A 945 -5.17 -8.49 6.89
C ALA A 945 -6.26 -7.81 6.04
N GLY A 946 -7.53 -7.93 6.45
CA GLY A 946 -8.65 -7.25 5.79
C GLY A 946 -8.52 -5.72 5.81
N LEU A 947 -8.09 -5.15 6.94
CA LEU A 947 -7.80 -3.71 7.05
C LEU A 947 -6.64 -3.30 6.14
N TRP A 948 -5.59 -4.13 6.06
CA TRP A 948 -4.43 -3.86 5.20
C TRP A 948 -4.82 -3.89 3.72
N LEU A 949 -5.60 -4.88 3.26
CA LEU A 949 -6.10 -4.94 1.87
C LEU A 949 -6.87 -3.68 1.49
N ARG A 950 -7.75 -3.18 2.36
CA ARG A 950 -8.48 -1.92 2.12
C ARG A 950 -7.57 -0.71 2.02
N GLN A 951 -6.48 -0.68 2.78
CA GLN A 951 -5.50 0.40 2.72
C GLN A 951 -4.66 0.37 1.45
N GLN A 952 -4.44 -0.81 0.87
CA GLN A 952 -3.73 -0.95 -0.39
C GLN A 952 -4.59 -0.71 -1.64
N GLN A 953 -5.93 -0.71 -1.51
CA GLN A 953 -6.82 -0.46 -2.65
C GLN A 953 -6.56 0.93 -3.23
N LYS A 954 -6.32 0.98 -4.55
CA LYS A 954 -6.11 2.23 -5.29
C LYS A 954 -7.41 3.05 -5.33
N PRO A 955 -7.31 4.38 -5.55
CA PRO A 955 -8.49 5.24 -5.63
C PRO A 955 -9.46 4.90 -6.74
N ASP A 956 -9.07 4.15 -7.77
CA ASP A 956 -9.94 3.68 -8.86
C ASP A 956 -10.65 2.35 -8.55
N GLY A 957 -10.26 1.65 -7.48
CA GLY A 957 -10.82 0.36 -7.06
C GLY A 957 -9.87 -0.82 -7.24
N SER A 958 -8.79 -0.65 -8.00
CA SER A 958 -7.85 -1.72 -8.33
C SER A 958 -6.84 -1.99 -7.21
N TRP A 959 -6.12 -3.11 -7.33
CA TRP A 959 -4.91 -3.41 -6.57
C TRP A 959 -3.76 -3.70 -7.52
N LEU A 960 -2.55 -3.30 -7.13
CA LEU A 960 -1.33 -3.57 -7.88
C LEU A 960 -0.82 -4.98 -7.54
N GLY A 961 -0.66 -5.85 -8.54
CA GLY A 961 -0.03 -7.16 -8.39
C GLY A 961 1.49 -7.07 -8.28
N PHE A 962 2.11 -8.04 -7.61
CA PHE A 962 3.55 -8.17 -7.48
C PHE A 962 4.09 -9.45 -8.14
N TRP A 963 3.30 -10.54 -8.12
CA TRP A 963 3.72 -11.86 -8.65
C TRP A 963 3.09 -12.20 -10.00
N GLY A 964 2.03 -11.49 -10.39
CA GLY A 964 1.36 -11.63 -11.69
C GLY A 964 1.11 -10.28 -12.34
N VAL A 965 1.00 -10.27 -13.67
CA VAL A 965 0.83 -9.07 -14.50
C VAL A 965 -0.67 -8.73 -14.65
N ASN A 966 -1.18 -7.62 -14.09
CA ASN A 966 -0.64 -6.77 -13.04
C ASN A 966 -1.78 -6.35 -12.12
N PHE A 967 -2.62 -5.41 -12.57
CA PHE A 967 -3.74 -4.93 -11.77
C PHE A 967 -4.94 -5.87 -11.80
N ILE A 968 -5.22 -6.57 -12.90
CA ILE A 968 -6.26 -7.59 -12.99
C ILE A 968 -5.98 -8.70 -11.98
N TYR A 969 -4.73 -9.18 -11.97
CA TYR A 969 -4.26 -10.20 -11.02
C TYR A 969 -4.41 -9.73 -9.57
N GLY A 970 -3.83 -8.57 -9.23
CA GLY A 970 -3.95 -7.99 -7.90
C GLY A 970 -5.40 -7.71 -7.49
N THR A 971 -6.24 -7.27 -8.42
CA THR A 971 -7.66 -6.95 -8.15
C THR A 971 -8.51 -8.20 -7.91
N MET A 972 -8.27 -9.29 -8.66
CA MET A 972 -8.88 -10.59 -8.37
C MET A 972 -8.59 -11.03 -6.93
N PHE A 973 -7.32 -11.02 -6.52
CA PHE A 973 -6.94 -11.37 -5.14
C PHE A 973 -7.49 -10.39 -4.12
N GLY A 974 -7.48 -9.08 -4.40
CA GLY A 974 -8.05 -8.05 -3.53
C GLY A 974 -9.54 -8.28 -3.26
N ILE A 975 -10.32 -8.63 -4.29
CA ILE A 975 -11.74 -8.99 -4.17
C ILE A 975 -11.89 -10.25 -3.31
N HIS A 976 -11.16 -11.33 -3.63
CA HIS A 976 -11.29 -12.60 -2.90
C HIS A 976 -10.91 -12.45 -1.42
N GLY A 977 -9.83 -11.73 -1.13
CA GLY A 977 -9.38 -11.46 0.24
C GLY A 977 -10.38 -10.61 1.03
N LEU A 978 -11.00 -9.59 0.41
CA LEU A 978 -12.03 -8.79 1.10
C LEU A 978 -13.34 -9.56 1.31
N LEU A 979 -13.72 -10.44 0.38
CA LEU A 979 -14.86 -11.35 0.58
C LEU A 979 -14.62 -12.22 1.82
N ALA A 980 -13.46 -12.85 1.92
CA ALA A 980 -13.11 -13.67 3.07
C ALA A 980 -12.95 -12.87 4.38
N ALA A 981 -12.62 -11.57 4.31
CA ALA A 981 -12.50 -10.72 5.48
C ALA A 981 -13.84 -10.25 6.04
N THR A 982 -14.84 -10.10 5.18
CA THR A 982 -16.12 -9.45 5.53
C THR A 982 -17.31 -10.40 5.55
N ASN A 983 -17.21 -11.53 4.84
CA ASN A 983 -18.35 -12.38 4.49
C ASN A 983 -19.53 -11.57 3.90
N ASN A 984 -19.24 -10.47 3.18
CA ASN A 984 -20.26 -9.58 2.64
C ASN A 984 -19.95 -9.22 1.18
N THR A 985 -20.79 -9.70 0.26
CA THR A 985 -20.69 -9.39 -1.17
C THR A 985 -21.10 -7.95 -1.49
N ASN A 986 -21.90 -7.29 -0.64
CA ASN A 986 -22.34 -5.90 -0.82
C ASN A 986 -21.32 -4.85 -0.35
N ASP A 987 -20.05 -5.22 -0.22
CA ASP A 987 -19.01 -4.29 0.23
C ASP A 987 -18.69 -3.25 -0.85
N ALA A 988 -18.71 -1.97 -0.48
CA ALA A 988 -18.45 -0.87 -1.42
C ALA A 988 -17.05 -0.92 -2.06
N ALA A 989 -16.05 -1.47 -1.36
CA ALA A 989 -14.71 -1.64 -1.92
C ALA A 989 -14.69 -2.74 -3.00
N ILE A 990 -15.45 -3.82 -2.79
CA ILE A 990 -15.59 -4.92 -3.75
C ILE A 990 -16.35 -4.44 -4.99
N HIS A 991 -17.49 -3.77 -4.82
CA HIS A 991 -18.25 -3.21 -5.95
C HIS A 991 -17.39 -2.29 -6.82
N LYS A 992 -16.63 -1.40 -6.18
CA LYS A 992 -15.74 -0.50 -6.90
C LYS A 992 -14.66 -1.24 -7.70
N ALA A 993 -14.14 -2.34 -7.17
CA ALA A 993 -13.19 -3.19 -7.87
C ALA A 993 -13.84 -3.92 -9.05
N CYS A 994 -15.08 -4.40 -8.90
CA CYS A 994 -15.86 -4.96 -10.00
C CYS A 994 -16.10 -3.92 -11.09
N ASP A 995 -16.54 -2.71 -10.74
CA ASP A 995 -16.75 -1.62 -11.71
C ASP A 995 -15.46 -1.26 -12.45
N TRP A 996 -14.32 -1.29 -11.75
CA TRP A 996 -13.02 -1.12 -12.38
C TRP A 996 -12.73 -2.23 -13.39
N LEU A 997 -12.92 -3.52 -13.03
CA LEU A 997 -12.76 -4.63 -13.97
C LEU A 997 -13.66 -4.45 -15.20
N ILE A 998 -14.94 -4.12 -15.01
CA ILE A 998 -15.86 -3.85 -16.12
C ILE A 998 -15.35 -2.73 -17.04
N SER A 999 -14.83 -1.65 -16.47
CA SER A 999 -14.27 -0.54 -17.26
C SER A 999 -13.02 -0.90 -18.07
N LYS A 1000 -12.42 -2.07 -17.83
CA LYS A 1000 -11.23 -2.59 -18.51
C LYS A 1000 -11.53 -3.74 -19.48
N GLN A 1001 -12.79 -4.11 -19.64
CA GLN A 1001 -13.16 -5.13 -20.63
C GLN A 1001 -13.00 -4.58 -22.05
N LYS A 1002 -12.38 -5.36 -22.92
CA LYS A 1002 -12.16 -5.00 -24.33
C LYS A 1002 -13.39 -5.36 -25.18
N GLN A 1003 -13.41 -4.86 -26.41
CA GLN A 1003 -14.55 -5.03 -27.34
C GLN A 1003 -14.82 -6.50 -27.69
N ASP A 1004 -13.79 -7.35 -27.70
CA ASP A 1004 -13.88 -8.79 -27.94
C ASP A 1004 -14.40 -9.58 -26.72
N GLY A 1005 -14.72 -8.90 -25.61
CA GLY A 1005 -15.19 -9.51 -24.37
C GLY A 1005 -14.10 -9.97 -23.42
N GLY A 1006 -12.83 -9.96 -23.85
CA GLY A 1006 -11.71 -10.35 -23.00
C GLY A 1006 -11.11 -9.20 -22.19
N TRP A 1007 -10.07 -9.52 -21.41
CA TRP A 1007 -9.22 -8.57 -20.70
C TRP A 1007 -7.76 -8.82 -21.02
N GLY A 1008 -6.98 -7.74 -21.15
CA GLY A 1008 -5.56 -7.80 -21.48
C GLY A 1008 -4.76 -6.65 -20.88
N GLU A 1009 -3.75 -6.94 -20.07
CA GLU A 1009 -2.76 -6.02 -19.51
C GLU A 1009 -1.37 -6.31 -20.07
N HIS A 1010 -0.67 -5.24 -20.43
CA HIS A 1010 0.68 -5.29 -20.93
C HIS A 1010 1.70 -5.21 -19.78
N PHE A 1011 2.77 -6.00 -19.85
CA PHE A 1011 3.79 -6.09 -18.79
C PHE A 1011 4.48 -4.77 -18.45
N GLN A 1012 4.47 -3.80 -19.37
CA GLN A 1012 4.99 -2.45 -19.13
C GLN A 1012 4.29 -1.76 -17.95
N GLY A 1013 3.07 -2.18 -17.60
CA GLY A 1013 2.38 -1.74 -16.39
C GLY A 1013 3.14 -2.08 -15.10
N CYS A 1014 3.89 -3.20 -15.08
CA CYS A 1014 4.74 -3.58 -13.96
C CYS A 1014 5.92 -2.61 -13.78
N LEU A 1015 6.40 -2.01 -14.87
CA LEU A 1015 7.52 -1.06 -14.88
C LEU A 1015 7.08 0.37 -14.51
N SER A 1016 5.90 0.78 -14.96
CA SER A 1016 5.35 2.12 -14.70
C SER A 1016 4.59 2.22 -13.37
N GLY A 1017 4.06 1.09 -12.87
CA GLY A 1017 3.12 1.09 -11.75
C GLY A 1017 1.73 1.62 -12.10
N GLU A 1018 1.37 1.61 -13.39
CA GLU A 1018 0.09 2.05 -13.95
C GLU A 1018 -0.54 0.95 -14.82
N TYR A 1019 -1.86 1.00 -14.99
CA TYR A 1019 -2.55 0.07 -15.89
C TYR A 1019 -2.22 0.42 -17.33
N ILE A 1020 -1.64 -0.52 -18.07
CA ILE A 1020 -1.38 -0.40 -19.50
C ILE A 1020 -2.13 -1.52 -20.19
N GLU A 1021 -3.11 -1.15 -21.03
CA GLU A 1021 -3.90 -2.11 -21.79
C GLU A 1021 -3.01 -2.84 -22.82
N ASN A 1022 -3.16 -4.16 -22.92
CA ASN A 1022 -2.53 -4.94 -23.99
C ASN A 1022 -3.30 -4.74 -25.29
N THR A 1023 -2.62 -4.87 -26.44
CA THR A 1023 -3.28 -4.84 -27.75
C THR A 1023 -4.32 -5.95 -27.87
N GLU A 1024 -3.99 -7.14 -27.36
CA GLU A 1024 -4.83 -8.34 -27.42
C GLU A 1024 -5.33 -8.76 -26.04
N SER A 1025 -6.56 -9.27 -25.98
CA SER A 1025 -7.09 -9.92 -24.78
C SER A 1025 -6.33 -11.20 -24.46
N GLN A 1026 -6.10 -11.45 -23.16
CA GLN A 1026 -5.34 -12.58 -22.66
C GLN A 1026 -6.28 -13.56 -21.94
N VAL A 1027 -6.26 -14.83 -22.29
CA VAL A 1027 -7.07 -15.92 -21.73
C VAL A 1027 -6.93 -16.00 -20.21
N THR A 1028 -5.68 -16.00 -19.73
CA THR A 1028 -5.39 -16.09 -18.29
C THR A 1028 -5.93 -14.88 -17.52
N GLN A 1029 -5.74 -13.66 -18.05
CA GLN A 1029 -6.21 -12.44 -17.38
C GLN A 1029 -7.74 -12.28 -17.49
N THR A 1030 -8.34 -12.74 -18.58
CA THR A 1030 -9.80 -12.83 -18.74
C THR A 1030 -10.39 -13.75 -17.68
N ALA A 1031 -9.78 -14.92 -17.46
CA ALA A 1031 -10.19 -15.84 -16.40
C ALA A 1031 -10.09 -15.18 -15.01
N TRP A 1032 -9.01 -14.44 -14.71
CA TRP A 1032 -8.87 -13.72 -13.43
C TRP A 1032 -9.95 -12.65 -13.22
N ALA A 1033 -10.23 -11.83 -14.24
CA ALA A 1033 -11.28 -10.83 -14.19
C ALA A 1033 -12.66 -11.49 -13.95
N MET A 1034 -12.96 -12.55 -14.69
CA MET A 1034 -14.18 -13.33 -14.51
C MET A 1034 -14.29 -13.93 -13.12
N MET A 1035 -13.24 -14.55 -12.60
CA MET A 1035 -13.23 -15.12 -11.24
C MET A 1035 -13.56 -14.05 -10.18
N GLY A 1036 -12.94 -12.87 -10.28
CA GLY A 1036 -13.23 -11.74 -9.39
C GLY A 1036 -14.70 -11.31 -9.44
N LEU A 1037 -15.25 -11.13 -10.65
CA LEU A 1037 -16.65 -10.74 -10.86
C LEU A 1037 -17.66 -11.80 -10.39
N LEU A 1038 -17.38 -13.07 -10.69
CA LEU A 1038 -18.25 -14.21 -10.36
C LEU A 1038 -18.29 -14.46 -8.86
N LYS A 1039 -17.14 -14.48 -8.18
CA LYS A 1039 -17.09 -14.67 -6.72
C LYS A 1039 -17.65 -13.48 -5.95
N ALA A 1040 -17.56 -12.27 -6.48
CA ALA A 1040 -18.21 -11.09 -5.91
C ALA A 1040 -19.75 -11.10 -6.05
N GLY A 1041 -20.32 -12.01 -6.85
CA GLY A 1041 -21.75 -12.02 -7.15
C GLY A 1041 -22.21 -10.86 -8.03
N SER A 1042 -21.31 -10.29 -8.85
CA SER A 1042 -21.58 -9.11 -9.70
C SER A 1042 -22.78 -9.28 -10.62
N ASN A 1043 -23.67 -8.29 -10.72
CA ASN A 1043 -24.85 -8.36 -11.59
C ASN A 1043 -24.60 -7.93 -13.06
N HIS A 1044 -23.34 -7.60 -13.40
CA HIS A 1044 -22.86 -7.25 -14.75
C HIS A 1044 -22.81 -8.48 -15.68
N TRP A 1045 -23.98 -9.07 -15.95
CA TRP A 1045 -24.11 -10.35 -16.66
C TRP A 1045 -23.79 -10.23 -18.14
N GLU A 1046 -24.02 -9.08 -18.76
CA GLU A 1046 -23.66 -8.88 -20.17
C GLU A 1046 -22.14 -9.03 -20.35
N GLU A 1047 -21.38 -8.36 -19.51
CA GLU A 1047 -19.93 -8.38 -19.49
C GLU A 1047 -19.38 -9.77 -19.13
N ILE A 1048 -19.98 -10.43 -18.14
CA ILE A 1048 -19.62 -11.80 -17.76
C ILE A 1048 -19.88 -12.79 -18.91
N ASN A 1049 -21.00 -12.65 -19.64
CA ASN A 1049 -21.31 -13.47 -20.82
C ASN A 1049 -20.26 -13.27 -21.91
N ARG A 1050 -19.89 -12.02 -22.24
CA ARG A 1050 -18.86 -11.74 -23.25
C ARG A 1050 -17.49 -12.32 -22.86
N GLY A 1051 -17.14 -12.28 -21.57
CA GLY A 1051 -15.92 -12.93 -21.07
C GLY A 1051 -15.95 -14.45 -21.26
N ALA A 1052 -17.09 -15.08 -20.99
CA ALA A 1052 -17.25 -16.51 -21.25
C ALA A 1052 -17.20 -16.85 -22.75
N SER A 1053 -17.85 -16.04 -23.61
CA SER A 1053 -17.73 -16.16 -25.08
C SER A 1053 -16.27 -16.16 -25.50
N PHE A 1054 -15.52 -15.16 -25.04
CA PHE A 1054 -14.11 -15.02 -25.38
C PHE A 1054 -13.31 -16.28 -25.01
N LEU A 1055 -13.49 -16.82 -23.80
CA LEU A 1055 -12.79 -18.04 -23.40
C LEU A 1055 -13.18 -19.26 -24.25
N ILE A 1056 -14.46 -19.38 -24.61
CA ILE A 1056 -14.97 -20.47 -25.46
C ILE A 1056 -14.43 -20.35 -26.88
N ASP A 1057 -14.45 -19.15 -27.46
CA ASP A 1057 -14.04 -18.87 -28.84
C ASP A 1057 -12.53 -19.05 -29.02
N MET A 1058 -11.74 -18.76 -27.98
CA MET A 1058 -10.29 -18.97 -27.95
C MET A 1058 -9.87 -20.41 -27.63
N GLN A 1059 -10.81 -21.29 -27.25
CA GLN A 1059 -10.51 -22.67 -26.90
C GLN A 1059 -10.22 -23.50 -28.16
N LEU A 1060 -9.10 -24.21 -28.16
CA LEU A 1060 -8.72 -25.12 -29.23
C LEU A 1060 -9.58 -26.40 -29.20
N GLU A 1061 -9.60 -27.15 -30.31
CA GLU A 1061 -10.37 -28.39 -30.44
C GLU A 1061 -10.01 -29.43 -29.37
N ASN A 1062 -8.75 -29.48 -28.96
CA ASN A 1062 -8.25 -30.37 -27.91
C ASN A 1062 -8.54 -29.89 -26.47
N GLY A 1063 -9.30 -28.80 -26.31
CA GLY A 1063 -9.68 -28.24 -25.02
C GLY A 1063 -8.66 -27.29 -24.38
N THR A 1064 -7.47 -27.13 -24.97
CA THR A 1064 -6.41 -26.22 -24.49
C THR A 1064 -6.58 -24.79 -25.02
N TRP A 1065 -5.71 -23.88 -24.56
CA TRP A 1065 -5.54 -22.54 -25.12
C TRP A 1065 -4.09 -22.32 -25.56
N GLU A 1066 -3.89 -21.52 -26.61
CA GLU A 1066 -2.57 -21.18 -27.13
C GLU A 1066 -1.71 -20.42 -26.12
N LYS A 1067 -0.38 -20.46 -26.32
CA LYS A 1067 0.55 -19.61 -25.57
C LYS A 1067 0.32 -18.15 -25.96
N GLN A 1068 0.10 -17.29 -24.97
CA GLN A 1068 0.05 -15.83 -25.14
C GLN A 1068 1.16 -15.15 -24.31
N ASP A 1069 0.98 -13.87 -23.95
CA ASP A 1069 1.98 -13.14 -23.18
C ASP A 1069 2.17 -13.74 -21.78
N MET A 1070 3.41 -13.62 -21.27
CA MET A 1070 3.77 -14.07 -19.92
C MET A 1070 2.92 -13.37 -18.85
N SER A 1071 2.33 -14.18 -17.98
CA SER A 1071 1.40 -13.72 -16.94
C SER A 1071 2.06 -13.52 -15.57
N GLY A 1072 3.26 -14.05 -15.36
CA GLY A 1072 4.01 -13.92 -14.11
C GLY A 1072 5.06 -12.82 -14.16
N VAL A 1073 5.37 -12.24 -13.01
CA VAL A 1073 6.43 -11.25 -12.85
C VAL A 1073 7.09 -11.36 -11.48
N PHE A 1074 8.37 -11.06 -11.38
CA PHE A 1074 9.01 -10.79 -10.09
C PHE A 1074 10.01 -9.64 -10.21
N PHE A 1075 10.18 -8.91 -9.11
CA PHE A 1075 11.04 -7.71 -9.02
C PHE A 1075 10.84 -6.69 -10.16
N HIS A 1076 9.59 -6.55 -10.62
CA HIS A 1076 9.12 -5.67 -11.71
C HIS A 1076 9.58 -6.02 -13.14
N THR A 1077 10.83 -6.46 -13.32
CA THR A 1077 11.44 -6.59 -14.65
C THR A 1077 11.56 -8.04 -15.14
N ALA A 1078 11.45 -9.03 -14.27
CA ALA A 1078 11.62 -10.42 -14.66
C ALA A 1078 10.26 -11.10 -14.89
N LEU A 1079 9.88 -11.26 -16.16
CA LEU A 1079 8.68 -11.98 -16.54
C LEU A 1079 8.87 -13.50 -16.47
N LEU A 1080 7.79 -14.18 -16.10
CA LEU A 1080 7.70 -15.63 -15.96
C LEU A 1080 6.52 -16.15 -16.82
N ASP A 1081 6.73 -17.21 -17.60
CA ASP A 1081 5.61 -17.99 -18.17
C ASP A 1081 5.29 -19.12 -17.19
N TYR A 1082 4.13 -19.02 -16.53
CA TYR A 1082 3.53 -20.12 -15.79
C TYR A 1082 2.68 -20.93 -16.77
N THR A 1083 3.25 -21.99 -17.35
CA THR A 1083 2.64 -22.61 -18.53
C THR A 1083 1.26 -23.22 -18.28
N LEU A 1084 0.94 -23.60 -17.03
CA LEU A 1084 -0.37 -24.16 -16.66
C LEU A 1084 -1.42 -23.12 -16.27
N TYR A 1085 -1.09 -21.83 -16.17
CA TYR A 1085 -2.08 -20.79 -15.86
C TYR A 1085 -3.21 -20.77 -16.90
N ARG A 1086 -2.86 -20.95 -18.18
CA ARG A 1086 -3.81 -21.06 -19.30
C ARG A 1086 -4.61 -22.38 -19.33
N SER A 1087 -4.35 -23.31 -18.42
CA SER A 1087 -5.10 -24.57 -18.29
C SER A 1087 -6.10 -24.49 -17.15
N TYR A 1088 -5.66 -24.22 -15.91
CA TYR A 1088 -6.57 -24.27 -14.76
C TYR A 1088 -7.37 -23.00 -14.50
N PHE A 1089 -6.88 -21.79 -14.84
CA PHE A 1089 -7.67 -20.58 -14.62
C PHE A 1089 -8.92 -20.51 -15.52
N PRO A 1090 -8.85 -20.84 -16.83
CA PRO A 1090 -10.05 -20.90 -17.67
C PRO A 1090 -11.05 -21.96 -17.20
N VAL A 1091 -10.60 -23.16 -16.81
CA VAL A 1091 -11.46 -24.18 -16.18
C VAL A 1091 -12.17 -23.60 -14.96
N TRP A 1092 -11.44 -22.92 -14.09
CA TRP A 1092 -11.99 -22.34 -12.88
C TRP A 1092 -13.02 -21.25 -13.17
N ALA A 1093 -12.72 -20.34 -14.09
CA ALA A 1093 -13.63 -19.25 -14.47
C ALA A 1093 -14.91 -19.78 -15.13
N LEU A 1094 -14.80 -20.72 -16.07
CA LEU A 1094 -15.95 -21.35 -16.74
C LEU A 1094 -16.80 -22.19 -15.77
N SER A 1095 -16.17 -22.85 -14.80
CA SER A 1095 -16.90 -23.60 -13.76
C SER A 1095 -17.73 -22.68 -12.87
N LEU A 1096 -17.14 -21.57 -12.40
CA LEU A 1096 -17.85 -20.56 -11.60
C LEU A 1096 -18.98 -19.91 -12.40
N TYR A 1097 -18.74 -19.65 -13.68
CA TYR A 1097 -19.74 -19.10 -14.60
C TYR A 1097 -20.93 -20.04 -14.73
N GLU A 1098 -20.69 -21.32 -14.99
CA GLU A 1098 -21.74 -22.31 -15.22
C GLU A 1098 -22.61 -22.52 -13.97
N SER A 1099 -21.99 -22.62 -12.79
CA SER A 1099 -22.73 -22.67 -11.51
C SER A 1099 -23.66 -21.46 -11.35
N ARG A 1100 -23.15 -20.25 -11.54
CA ARG A 1100 -23.95 -19.02 -11.38
C ARG A 1100 -25.02 -18.87 -12.45
N ARG A 1101 -24.75 -19.35 -13.67
CA ARG A 1101 -25.70 -19.37 -14.78
C ARG A 1101 -26.89 -20.28 -14.44
N GLN A 1102 -26.62 -21.49 -13.96
CA GLN A 1102 -27.65 -22.45 -13.54
C GLN A 1102 -28.49 -21.92 -12.37
N GLU A 1103 -27.86 -21.31 -11.35
CA GLU A 1103 -28.56 -20.63 -10.24
C GLU A 1103 -29.51 -19.52 -10.73
N ARG A 1104 -29.07 -18.72 -11.71
CA ARG A 1104 -29.92 -17.67 -12.29
C ARG A 1104 -31.10 -18.23 -13.09
N LEU A 1105 -30.87 -19.31 -13.83
CA LEU A 1105 -31.94 -19.97 -14.59
C LEU A 1105 -32.97 -20.64 -13.66
N SER A 1106 -32.54 -21.20 -12.53
CA SER A 1106 -33.46 -21.79 -11.56
C SER A 1106 -34.28 -20.72 -10.83
N MET A 1107 -33.68 -19.59 -10.41
CA MET A 1107 -34.42 -18.47 -9.81
C MET A 1107 -35.48 -17.88 -10.75
N ARG A 1108 -35.16 -17.71 -12.05
CA ARG A 1108 -36.13 -17.23 -13.03
C ARG A 1108 -37.29 -18.19 -13.27
N LYS A 1109 -37.03 -19.51 -13.25
CA LYS A 1109 -38.10 -20.51 -13.34
C LYS A 1109 -39.02 -20.42 -12.12
N ILE A 1110 -38.48 -20.18 -10.92
CA ILE A 1110 -39.28 -19.95 -9.70
C ILE A 1110 -40.12 -18.67 -9.83
N GLU A 1111 -39.53 -17.55 -10.30
CA GLU A 1111 -40.25 -16.29 -10.54
C GLU A 1111 -41.30 -16.35 -11.65
N GLN A 1112 -41.20 -17.31 -12.59
CA GLN A 1112 -42.21 -17.57 -13.62
C GLN A 1112 -43.31 -18.54 -13.17
N ILE A 1113 -43.05 -19.32 -12.11
CA ILE A 1113 -44.00 -20.28 -11.52
C ILE A 1113 -44.80 -19.62 -10.37
N CYS A 1114 -44.23 -18.65 -9.66
CA CYS A 1114 -44.90 -17.77 -8.70
C CYS A 1114 -45.65 -16.63 -9.41
#